data_AF-A0A962WZK7-F1
#
_entry.id   AF-A0A962WZK7-F1
#
_cell.length_a   1.000
_cell.length_b   1.000
_cell.length_c   1.000
_cell.angle_alpha   90.00
_cell.angle_beta   90.00
_cell.angle_gamma   90.00
#
_symmetry.space_group_name_H-M   'P 1'
#
loop_
_entity.id
_entity.type
_entity.pdbx_description
1 polymer ?
#
loop_
_entity_poly.entity_id
_entity_poly.type
_entity_poly.pdbx_seq_one_letter_code
_entity_poly.pdbx_strand_id
1 'polypeptide(L)'
;AAVNSRGGFFSAANPEEFAEKLSDTLAQIVGRTGSAAAVATNSTRLNADTYVYQARFDSKDWRGELLGYKVDANTGEIIDANPATTGLDPTWEAAKKLDKRTPSTRNIFTHEGADTDGDGEPGVVFLWNATYDPPTSIKDAMKQGGNNTEGKRRLRFIRGQTKFEIGNDPAGTFRKRTSVLGDIVNSDPFYVGHQDYGYSLLPGSEGSSYITYRNSSTYKNRPGVVYIGANDGMMHAFQEDNGVELFAFVPEAVIPDLWKLSDPNYSHQFYVDGPSNGKDVYINSSWKTVLVGTTGAGGKSVFALDVTDPTSFEKSDVMWEFSPADDDADLDGTPDGDLGYTIGQASIVRLANGQWAAIFGNGYSSVNNSAALFIVDISTGALIRKIETGVGDALNPNGLSTPLVVDFNDDKVADRVYAGDLQGNMWAFDLSHKTDTSKWVIDYDISGTKAPLFVAKDEDGNVQPITSKPESTNHPKSGVMIFFGTGKYFEPGDGTTTGRKNTFYGLWDDFDALGSGPIANGRTDLLQQEITHETYTNNSGQSKLSDDIDETDNPFPWDLRVTTEKSINWSIHKGWYLDLKSPLAIRGWEGERVISTPLLRDGRVIFSTMIPTLDPCEYGGTSWLMELTSVDGSRLSVTPFDLNSDGTFNEGDYVEVWVVINGQKTKIKIPVSGKRSKVGIVKTPAVIKTKQKEFKFTSGSSGDIEQTLESLSYRDGRQSWRQLR
;
A
#
# COMPACT_ATOMS: atom_id res chain seq x y z
N ALA A 1 16.05 5.11 -41.12
CA ALA A 1 15.20 5.20 -39.92
C ALA A 1 14.41 3.90 -39.69
N ALA A 2 15.07 2.73 -39.77
CA ALA A 2 14.40 1.42 -39.78
C ALA A 2 15.13 0.36 -38.92
N VAL A 3 15.79 0.78 -37.83
CA VAL A 3 16.52 -0.15 -36.95
C VAL A 3 16.00 -0.14 -35.50
N ASN A 4 15.19 0.84 -35.07
CA ASN A 4 14.67 0.92 -33.69
C ASN A 4 13.17 0.66 -33.55
N SER A 5 12.42 0.46 -34.64
CA SER A 5 11.03 0.02 -34.59
C SER A 5 10.99 -1.42 -35.12
N ARG A 6 10.72 -2.42 -34.28
CA ARG A 6 10.47 -3.81 -34.70
C ARG A 6 9.16 -3.93 -35.51
N GLY A 7 9.00 -3.15 -36.56
CA GLY A 7 7.79 -3.01 -37.37
C GLY A 7 7.87 -3.85 -38.64
N GLY A 8 6.76 -4.51 -38.97
CA GLY A 8 6.59 -5.19 -40.25
C GLY A 8 6.72 -4.23 -41.44
N PHE A 9 7.07 -4.79 -42.61
CA PHE A 9 7.03 -4.07 -43.88
C PHE A 9 5.58 -3.93 -44.34
N PHE A 10 5.15 -2.72 -44.73
CA PHE A 10 3.81 -2.51 -45.30
C PHE A 10 3.89 -1.76 -46.64
N SER A 11 3.11 -2.23 -47.60
CA SER A 11 3.05 -1.63 -48.94
C SER A 11 2.10 -0.44 -48.94
N ALA A 12 2.60 0.74 -49.33
CA ALA A 12 1.81 1.97 -49.45
C ALA A 12 0.86 1.98 -50.68
N ALA A 13 0.65 0.84 -51.35
CA ALA A 13 -0.15 0.74 -52.56
C ALA A 13 -1.67 0.70 -52.29
N ASN A 14 -2.09 0.40 -51.07
CA ASN A 14 -3.50 0.35 -50.67
C ASN A 14 -3.77 1.34 -49.52
N PRO A 15 -4.35 2.52 -49.80
CA PRO A 15 -4.61 3.56 -48.80
C PRO A 15 -5.55 3.10 -47.68
N GLU A 16 -6.53 2.24 -47.99
CA GLU A 16 -7.47 1.72 -47.01
C GLU A 16 -6.79 0.75 -46.05
N GLU A 17 -5.97 -0.19 -46.54
CA GLU A 17 -5.20 -1.13 -45.70
C GLU A 17 -4.14 -0.40 -44.85
N PHE A 18 -3.51 0.64 -45.39
CA PHE A 18 -2.58 1.48 -44.64
C PHE A 18 -3.29 2.28 -43.54
N ALA A 19 -4.47 2.87 -43.83
CA ALA A 19 -5.26 3.61 -42.86
C ALA A 19 -5.84 2.69 -41.77
N GLU A 20 -6.35 1.51 -42.12
CA GLU A 20 -6.84 0.51 -41.17
C GLU A 20 -5.71 0.03 -40.25
N LYS A 21 -4.53 -0.28 -40.79
CA LYS A 21 -3.40 -0.79 -39.99
C LYS A 21 -2.69 0.29 -39.17
N LEU A 22 -2.64 1.53 -39.67
CA LEU A 22 -2.19 2.68 -38.88
C LEU A 22 -3.20 2.99 -37.77
N SER A 23 -4.51 2.88 -38.04
CA SER A 23 -5.56 3.01 -37.04
C SER A 23 -5.51 1.86 -36.03
N ASP A 24 -5.24 0.61 -36.42
CA ASP A 24 -5.04 -0.52 -35.51
C ASP A 24 -3.79 -0.33 -34.64
N THR A 25 -2.71 0.20 -35.21
CA THR A 25 -1.47 0.49 -34.47
C THR A 25 -1.68 1.66 -33.51
N LEU A 26 -2.37 2.72 -33.95
CA LEU A 26 -2.77 3.84 -33.10
C LEU A 26 -3.81 3.40 -32.06
N ALA A 27 -4.69 2.45 -32.36
CA ALA A 27 -5.65 1.86 -31.41
C ALA A 27 -4.98 0.88 -30.45
N GLN A 28 -3.87 0.23 -30.82
CA GLN A 28 -3.00 -0.49 -29.89
C GLN A 28 -2.21 0.47 -29.00
N ILE A 29 -1.83 1.65 -29.51
CA ILE A 29 -1.21 2.72 -28.72
C ILE A 29 -2.26 3.40 -27.81
N VAL A 30 -3.49 3.60 -28.29
CA VAL A 30 -4.60 4.19 -27.53
C VAL A 30 -5.21 3.19 -26.54
N GLY A 31 -5.26 1.91 -26.88
CA GLY A 31 -5.57 0.79 -25.99
C GLY A 31 -4.48 0.55 -24.94
N ARG A 32 -3.25 1.01 -25.20
CA ARG A 32 -2.18 1.13 -24.19
C ARG A 32 -2.30 2.38 -23.33
N THR A 33 -2.90 3.48 -23.83
CA THR A 33 -3.14 4.68 -23.00
C THR A 33 -4.20 4.49 -21.91
N GLY A 34 -4.87 3.33 -21.85
CA GLY A 34 -5.76 2.93 -20.74
C GLY A 34 -5.05 2.30 -19.54
N SER A 35 -3.78 1.86 -19.67
CA SER A 35 -3.01 1.26 -18.57
C SER A 35 -2.17 2.27 -17.79
N ALA A 36 -2.23 3.56 -18.14
CA ALA A 36 -1.38 4.62 -17.61
C ALA A 36 -1.72 5.09 -16.18
N ALA A 37 -2.77 4.54 -15.54
CA ALA A 37 -3.15 4.87 -14.17
C ALA A 37 -2.45 4.00 -13.10
N ALA A 38 -1.84 2.88 -13.49
CA ALA A 38 -1.10 2.03 -12.56
C ALA A 38 0.32 1.80 -13.09
N VAL A 39 1.19 2.79 -12.89
CA VAL A 39 2.61 2.46 -12.70
C VAL A 39 2.67 1.67 -11.40
N ALA A 40 2.60 0.35 -11.51
CA ALA A 40 2.76 -0.48 -10.34
C ALA A 40 4.21 -0.47 -9.90
N THR A 41 4.39 -0.11 -8.65
CA THR A 41 5.63 -0.32 -7.91
C THR A 41 5.62 -1.75 -7.40
N ASN A 42 6.70 -2.47 -7.64
CA ASN A 42 6.92 -3.73 -6.94
C ASN A 42 6.97 -3.44 -5.44
N SER A 43 6.28 -4.25 -4.64
CA SER A 43 6.19 -4.05 -3.20
C SER A 43 7.16 -4.97 -2.47
N THR A 44 7.76 -4.46 -1.40
CA THR A 44 8.65 -5.24 -0.52
C THR A 44 8.16 -5.25 0.90
N ARG A 45 8.10 -6.43 1.50
CA ARG A 45 7.88 -6.58 2.95
C ARG A 45 8.84 -7.60 3.54
N LEU A 46 9.19 -7.38 4.78
CA LEU A 46 10.05 -8.22 5.59
C LEU A 46 9.31 -8.66 6.87
N ASN A 47 9.61 -9.86 7.38
CA ASN A 47 9.49 -10.15 8.80
C ASN A 47 10.66 -11.01 9.32
N ALA A 48 10.97 -10.84 10.61
CA ALA A 48 11.81 -11.66 11.49
C ALA A 48 12.95 -12.47 10.82
N ASP A 49 14.04 -11.77 10.50
CA ASP A 49 15.38 -12.34 10.29
C ASP A 49 15.59 -13.30 9.09
N THR A 50 14.57 -13.59 8.26
CA THR A 50 14.67 -14.69 7.28
C THR A 50 14.40 -14.33 5.82
N TYR A 51 13.40 -13.51 5.48
CA TYR A 51 13.03 -13.27 4.07
C TYR A 51 12.56 -11.84 3.76
N VAL A 52 12.97 -11.33 2.58
CA VAL A 52 12.36 -10.21 1.86
C VAL A 52 11.44 -10.78 0.77
N TYR A 53 10.18 -10.36 0.75
CA TYR A 53 9.23 -10.73 -0.30
C TYR A 53 9.08 -9.61 -1.31
N GLN A 54 9.01 -9.97 -2.60
CA GLN A 54 8.80 -9.03 -3.69
C GLN A 54 7.64 -9.50 -4.57
N ALA A 55 6.63 -8.65 -4.75
CA ALA A 55 5.60 -8.87 -5.76
C ALA A 55 5.94 -8.11 -7.05
N ARG A 56 5.73 -8.75 -8.20
CA ARG A 56 5.97 -8.19 -9.53
C ARG A 56 4.86 -8.56 -10.52
N PHE A 57 4.84 -7.87 -11.65
CA PHE A 57 4.00 -8.21 -12.79
C PHE A 57 4.69 -7.90 -14.13
N ASP A 58 4.22 -8.52 -15.21
CA ASP A 58 4.57 -8.17 -16.59
C ASP A 58 3.33 -7.66 -17.33
N SER A 59 3.35 -6.41 -17.77
CA SER A 59 2.22 -5.76 -18.46
C SER A 59 1.97 -6.26 -19.88
N LYS A 60 2.85 -7.12 -20.44
CA LYS A 60 2.65 -7.71 -21.77
C LYS A 60 1.63 -8.85 -21.76
N ASP A 61 1.63 -9.64 -20.70
CA ASP A 61 0.79 -10.85 -20.57
C ASP A 61 -0.03 -10.88 -19.26
N TRP A 62 0.13 -9.86 -18.41
CA TRP A 62 -0.54 -9.69 -17.12
C TRP A 62 -0.33 -10.87 -16.18
N ARG A 63 0.88 -11.44 -16.20
CA ARG A 63 1.29 -12.43 -15.19
C ARG A 63 1.84 -11.73 -13.96
N GLY A 64 1.62 -12.34 -12.80
CA GLY A 64 2.26 -11.95 -11.55
C GLY A 64 3.35 -12.91 -11.11
N GLU A 65 4.27 -12.38 -10.33
CA GLU A 65 5.36 -13.12 -9.72
C GLU A 65 5.45 -12.70 -8.23
N LEU A 66 5.43 -13.68 -7.32
CA LEU A 66 5.77 -13.46 -5.91
C LEU A 66 7.08 -14.20 -5.62
N LEU A 67 8.10 -13.42 -5.24
CA LEU A 67 9.46 -13.87 -5.03
C LEU A 67 9.82 -13.79 -3.55
N GLY A 68 10.47 -14.83 -3.03
CA GLY A 68 11.04 -14.83 -1.68
C GLY A 68 12.55 -14.86 -1.72
N TYR A 69 13.18 -13.86 -1.12
CA TYR A 69 14.64 -13.73 -1.02
C TYR A 69 15.09 -13.93 0.41
N LYS A 70 15.91 -14.95 0.67
CA LYS A 70 16.42 -15.20 2.02
C LYS A 70 17.39 -14.09 2.44
N VAL A 71 17.36 -13.70 3.71
CA VAL A 71 18.29 -12.75 4.31
C VAL A 71 19.27 -13.47 5.22
N ASP A 72 20.54 -13.06 5.22
CA ASP A 72 21.50 -13.50 6.22
C ASP A 72 21.25 -12.78 7.55
N ALA A 73 20.92 -13.52 8.60
CA ALA A 73 20.58 -12.96 9.90
C ALA A 73 21.74 -12.22 10.61
N ASN A 74 23.01 -12.45 10.19
CA ASN A 74 24.16 -11.77 10.77
C ASN A 74 24.50 -10.49 10.02
N THR A 75 24.47 -10.52 8.69
CA THR A 75 24.85 -9.36 7.86
C THR A 75 23.67 -8.46 7.51
N GLY A 76 22.44 -8.98 7.50
CA GLY A 76 21.25 -8.28 7.03
C GLY A 76 21.15 -8.18 5.51
N GLU A 77 22.05 -8.82 4.76
CA GLU A 77 22.07 -8.79 3.29
C GLU A 77 21.20 -9.91 2.70
N ILE A 78 20.69 -9.69 1.49
CA ILE A 78 19.98 -10.73 0.74
C ILE A 78 20.98 -11.78 0.26
N ILE A 79 20.63 -13.06 0.48
CA ILE A 79 21.35 -14.22 -0.05
C ILE A 79 20.86 -14.49 -1.47
N ASP A 80 21.74 -14.23 -2.44
CA ASP A 80 21.52 -14.61 -3.83
C ASP A 80 21.47 -16.15 -3.95
N ALA A 81 20.33 -16.69 -4.41
CA ALA A 81 20.15 -18.12 -4.57
C ALA A 81 21.05 -18.71 -5.68
N ASN A 82 21.53 -17.87 -6.60
CA ASN A 82 22.39 -18.31 -7.69
C ASN A 82 23.36 -17.19 -8.13
N PRO A 83 24.49 -17.02 -7.43
CA PRO A 83 25.47 -15.95 -7.68
C PRO A 83 26.23 -16.06 -9.01
N ALA A 84 25.92 -17.06 -9.84
CA ALA A 84 26.51 -17.23 -11.16
C ALA A 84 25.76 -16.45 -12.26
N THR A 85 24.59 -15.90 -11.96
CA THR A 85 23.78 -15.10 -12.91
C THR A 85 24.05 -13.61 -12.71
N THR A 86 23.57 -12.80 -13.66
CA THR A 86 23.54 -11.35 -13.51
C THR A 86 22.21 -10.94 -12.91
N GLY A 87 22.21 -10.47 -11.66
CA GLY A 87 21.02 -10.06 -10.93
C GLY A 87 20.84 -10.85 -9.65
N LEU A 88 19.85 -10.49 -8.85
CA LEU A 88 19.55 -11.16 -7.58
C LEU A 88 18.55 -12.28 -7.82
N ASP A 89 18.93 -13.54 -7.63
CA ASP A 89 18.01 -14.68 -7.80
C ASP A 89 17.23 -14.98 -6.51
N PRO A 90 15.91 -15.17 -6.59
CA PRO A 90 15.08 -15.49 -5.43
C PRO A 90 15.29 -16.92 -4.95
N THR A 91 15.12 -17.13 -3.65
CA THR A 91 15.14 -18.47 -3.03
C THR A 91 13.96 -19.32 -3.52
N TRP A 92 12.81 -18.69 -3.73
CA TRP A 92 11.64 -19.34 -4.34
C TRP A 92 10.78 -18.34 -5.12
N GLU A 93 9.96 -18.87 -6.03
CA GLU A 93 9.00 -18.10 -6.81
C GLU A 93 7.65 -18.85 -6.82
N ALA A 94 6.60 -18.19 -6.33
CA ALA A 94 5.29 -18.79 -6.15
C ALA A 94 4.61 -19.14 -7.48
N ALA A 95 4.71 -18.26 -8.49
CA ALA A 95 4.12 -18.46 -9.82
C ALA A 95 4.58 -19.78 -10.45
N LYS A 96 5.89 -20.03 -10.50
CA LYS A 96 6.49 -21.28 -10.99
C LYS A 96 6.00 -22.53 -10.27
N LYS A 97 5.67 -22.43 -8.98
CA LYS A 97 5.11 -23.54 -8.20
C LYS A 97 3.63 -23.73 -8.49
N LEU A 98 2.88 -22.64 -8.61
CA LEU A 98 1.46 -22.64 -8.91
C LEU A 98 1.18 -23.20 -10.31
N ASP A 99 1.99 -22.85 -11.31
CA ASP A 99 1.88 -23.34 -12.69
C ASP A 99 2.02 -24.87 -12.80
N LYS A 100 2.78 -25.48 -11.88
CA LYS A 100 3.00 -26.93 -11.83
C LYS A 100 1.94 -27.63 -10.98
N ARG A 101 1.09 -26.90 -10.27
CA ARG A 101 0.08 -27.47 -9.37
C ARG A 101 -1.10 -28.01 -10.14
N THR A 102 -1.60 -29.17 -9.74
CA THR A 102 -2.82 -29.75 -10.32
C THR A 102 -4.04 -28.91 -9.89
N PRO A 103 -4.82 -28.31 -10.82
CA PRO A 103 -5.91 -27.36 -10.48
C PRO A 103 -7.00 -27.93 -9.56
N SER A 104 -7.27 -29.24 -9.64
CA SER A 104 -8.25 -29.91 -8.78
C SER A 104 -7.78 -30.11 -7.34
N THR A 105 -6.49 -29.92 -7.06
CA THR A 105 -5.87 -30.08 -5.72
C THR A 105 -5.65 -28.74 -4.99
N ARG A 106 -6.04 -27.62 -5.62
CA ARG A 106 -6.00 -26.30 -4.98
C ARG A 106 -7.16 -26.16 -4.00
N ASN A 107 -6.87 -25.67 -2.80
CA ASN A 107 -7.90 -25.31 -1.82
C ASN A 107 -8.29 -23.86 -2.13
N ILE A 108 -9.47 -23.66 -2.70
CA ILE A 108 -9.94 -22.33 -3.10
C ILE A 108 -11.35 -22.19 -2.55
N PHE A 109 -11.55 -21.11 -1.81
CA PHE A 109 -12.79 -20.80 -1.11
C PHE A 109 -13.33 -19.45 -1.58
N THR A 110 -14.59 -19.19 -1.27
CA THR A 110 -15.29 -17.94 -1.54
C THR A 110 -16.28 -17.69 -0.43
N HIS A 111 -16.75 -16.46 -0.31
CA HIS A 111 -17.92 -16.13 0.49
C HIS A 111 -19.20 -16.45 -0.28
N GLU A 112 -20.29 -16.76 0.44
CA GLU A 112 -21.65 -16.66 -0.07
C GLU A 112 -22.43 -15.60 0.72
N GLY A 113 -23.01 -14.60 0.04
CA GLY A 113 -23.74 -13.53 0.71
C GLY A 113 -24.97 -14.01 1.48
N ALA A 114 -25.73 -14.93 0.91
CA ALA A 114 -26.83 -15.63 1.60
C ALA A 114 -26.49 -17.12 1.66
N ASP A 115 -26.74 -17.74 2.81
CA ASP A 115 -26.63 -19.19 3.01
C ASP A 115 -27.65 -19.90 2.11
N THR A 116 -27.23 -20.21 0.88
CA THR A 116 -28.11 -20.79 -0.15
C THR A 116 -28.06 -22.30 -0.19
N ASP A 117 -27.04 -22.91 0.40
CA ASP A 117 -26.91 -24.37 0.50
C ASP A 117 -27.44 -24.93 1.84
N GLY A 118 -27.70 -24.05 2.82
CA GLY A 118 -28.36 -24.34 4.09
C GLY A 118 -27.43 -24.96 5.14
N ASP A 119 -26.12 -24.81 4.99
CA ASP A 119 -25.14 -25.40 5.90
C ASP A 119 -24.75 -24.49 7.09
N GLY A 120 -25.17 -23.23 7.06
CA GLY A 120 -24.93 -22.25 8.12
C GLY A 120 -23.51 -21.71 8.20
N GLU A 121 -22.67 -21.96 7.20
CA GLU A 121 -21.31 -21.44 7.09
C GLU A 121 -21.26 -20.33 6.01
N PRO A 122 -20.58 -19.20 6.25
CA PRO A 122 -20.50 -18.11 5.27
C PRO A 122 -19.58 -18.42 4.08
N GLY A 123 -18.83 -19.52 4.14
CA GLY A 123 -17.85 -19.90 3.13
C GLY A 123 -18.31 -21.06 2.28
N VAL A 124 -17.90 -21.04 1.01
CA VAL A 124 -18.15 -22.12 0.05
C VAL A 124 -16.86 -22.55 -0.63
N VAL A 125 -16.73 -23.85 -0.91
CA VAL A 125 -15.64 -24.37 -1.74
C VAL A 125 -15.83 -23.89 -3.19
N PHE A 126 -14.86 -23.16 -3.73
CA PHE A 126 -14.88 -22.63 -5.11
C PHE A 126 -14.59 -23.73 -6.14
N LEU A 127 -15.48 -24.72 -6.25
CA LEU A 127 -15.33 -25.91 -7.09
C LEU A 127 -16.69 -26.35 -7.63
N TRP A 128 -16.74 -26.68 -8.93
CA TRP A 128 -17.95 -27.18 -9.58
C TRP A 128 -17.73 -28.55 -10.22
N ASN A 129 -18.12 -29.60 -9.49
CA ASN A 129 -18.04 -31.00 -9.90
C ASN A 129 -19.24 -31.81 -9.36
N ALA A 130 -19.09 -33.13 -9.21
CA ALA A 130 -20.17 -33.99 -8.68
C ALA A 130 -20.27 -33.97 -7.15
N THR A 131 -19.20 -33.58 -6.46
CA THR A 131 -19.10 -33.51 -5.00
C THR A 131 -19.44 -32.12 -4.48
N TYR A 132 -19.07 -31.08 -5.24
CA TYR A 132 -19.30 -29.68 -4.90
C TYR A 132 -20.09 -29.01 -6.03
N ASP A 133 -21.29 -28.50 -5.70
CA ASP A 133 -22.12 -27.68 -6.59
C ASP A 133 -22.25 -26.28 -5.96
N PRO A 134 -21.59 -25.26 -6.53
CA PRO A 134 -21.56 -23.94 -5.89
C PRO A 134 -22.94 -23.24 -5.98
N PRO A 135 -23.16 -22.18 -5.17
CA PRO A 135 -24.32 -21.31 -5.23
C PRO A 135 -24.70 -20.84 -6.64
N THR A 136 -25.98 -20.52 -6.82
CA THR A 136 -26.53 -20.10 -8.11
C THR A 136 -25.86 -18.82 -8.63
N SER A 137 -25.54 -17.86 -7.76
CA SER A 137 -24.83 -16.63 -8.10
C SER A 137 -23.50 -16.93 -8.81
N ILE A 138 -22.69 -17.82 -8.24
CA ILE A 138 -21.41 -18.25 -8.82
C ILE A 138 -21.62 -19.00 -10.14
N LYS A 139 -22.59 -19.92 -10.17
CA LYS A 139 -22.90 -20.69 -11.39
C LYS A 139 -23.30 -19.75 -12.53
N ASP A 140 -24.11 -18.74 -12.26
CA ASP A 140 -24.60 -17.82 -13.28
C ASP A 140 -23.51 -16.84 -13.73
N ALA A 141 -22.69 -16.34 -12.81
CA ALA A 141 -21.49 -15.56 -13.13
C ALA A 141 -20.51 -16.34 -14.01
N MET A 142 -20.31 -17.64 -13.76
CA MET A 142 -19.46 -18.48 -14.61
C MET A 142 -20.10 -18.84 -15.95
N LYS A 143 -21.44 -18.92 -16.04
CA LYS A 143 -22.15 -19.22 -17.29
C LYS A 143 -22.20 -18.04 -18.24
N GLN A 144 -22.42 -16.82 -17.74
CA GLN A 144 -22.68 -15.62 -18.57
C GLN A 144 -23.75 -15.89 -19.64
N GLY A 145 -24.91 -16.41 -19.22
CA GLY A 145 -26.00 -16.81 -20.13
C GLY A 145 -25.74 -18.11 -20.91
N GLY A 146 -24.57 -18.73 -20.77
CA GLY A 146 -24.22 -20.04 -21.33
C GLY A 146 -24.76 -21.23 -20.53
N ASN A 147 -24.27 -22.42 -20.87
CA ASN A 147 -24.68 -23.67 -20.22
C ASN A 147 -23.73 -24.11 -19.08
N ASN A 148 -24.16 -25.09 -18.28
CA ASN A 148 -23.38 -25.63 -17.15
C ASN A 148 -22.02 -26.21 -17.56
N THR A 149 -21.90 -26.76 -18.78
CA THR A 149 -20.62 -27.30 -19.26
C THR A 149 -19.60 -26.19 -19.40
N GLU A 150 -20.00 -25.06 -19.99
CA GLU A 150 -19.14 -23.90 -20.17
C GLU A 150 -18.80 -23.24 -18.83
N GLY A 151 -19.78 -23.07 -17.94
CA GLY A 151 -19.53 -22.56 -16.58
C GLY A 151 -18.54 -23.42 -15.79
N LYS A 152 -18.65 -24.76 -15.87
CA LYS A 152 -17.69 -25.69 -15.27
C LYS A 152 -16.29 -25.58 -15.90
N ARG A 153 -16.19 -25.29 -17.20
CA ARG A 153 -14.90 -25.07 -17.87
C ARG A 153 -14.26 -23.77 -17.40
N ARG A 154 -15.02 -22.67 -17.33
CA ARG A 154 -14.52 -21.37 -16.85
C ARG A 154 -14.06 -21.44 -15.41
N LEU A 155 -14.85 -22.01 -14.51
CA LEU A 155 -14.43 -22.17 -13.12
C LEU A 155 -13.13 -22.98 -13.01
N ARG A 156 -12.97 -24.06 -13.79
CA ARG A 156 -11.69 -24.81 -13.83
C ARG A 156 -10.54 -23.99 -14.40
N PHE A 157 -10.79 -23.13 -15.39
CA PHE A 157 -9.79 -22.21 -15.94
C PHE A 157 -9.29 -21.23 -14.87
N ILE A 158 -10.20 -20.62 -14.11
CA ILE A 158 -9.86 -19.72 -12.97
C ILE A 158 -9.03 -20.47 -11.93
N ARG A 159 -9.38 -21.72 -11.63
CA ARG A 159 -8.59 -22.58 -10.74
C ARG A 159 -7.21 -22.97 -11.30
N GLY A 160 -6.87 -22.61 -12.54
CA GLY A 160 -5.55 -22.83 -13.15
C GLY A 160 -5.52 -23.91 -14.24
N GLN A 161 -6.66 -24.42 -14.70
CA GLN A 161 -6.66 -25.43 -15.75
C GLN A 161 -6.41 -24.84 -17.15
N THR A 162 -5.35 -25.30 -17.78
CA THR A 162 -4.91 -24.82 -19.11
C THR A 162 -5.50 -25.60 -20.28
N LYS A 163 -6.20 -26.72 -20.03
CA LYS A 163 -6.75 -27.60 -21.08
C LYS A 163 -7.65 -26.85 -22.07
N PHE A 164 -8.47 -25.91 -21.60
CA PHE A 164 -9.44 -25.22 -22.44
C PHE A 164 -8.90 -23.93 -23.07
N GLU A 165 -7.60 -23.68 -22.94
CA GLU A 165 -6.94 -22.55 -23.56
C GLU A 165 -6.70 -22.79 -25.05
N ILE A 166 -6.75 -21.72 -25.84
CA ILE A 166 -6.49 -21.76 -27.28
C ILE A 166 -5.12 -22.40 -27.54
N GLY A 167 -5.13 -23.48 -28.33
CA GLY A 167 -3.94 -24.22 -28.73
C GLY A 167 -3.57 -25.41 -27.84
N ASN A 168 -4.19 -25.59 -26.67
CA ASN A 168 -3.91 -26.73 -25.78
C ASN A 168 -4.87 -27.92 -26.01
N ASP A 169 -6.05 -27.66 -26.56
CA ASP A 169 -7.06 -28.67 -26.94
C ASP A 169 -7.78 -28.19 -28.21
N PRO A 170 -8.19 -29.08 -29.14
CA PRO A 170 -8.97 -28.70 -30.32
C PRO A 170 -10.28 -27.97 -30.01
N ALA A 171 -10.85 -28.17 -28.82
CA ALA A 171 -12.03 -27.47 -28.33
C ALA A 171 -11.69 -26.31 -27.37
N GLY A 172 -10.41 -25.92 -27.27
CA GLY A 172 -9.95 -24.82 -26.44
C GLY A 172 -10.31 -23.46 -27.01
N THR A 173 -11.09 -22.68 -26.27
CA THR A 173 -11.60 -21.36 -26.66
C THR A 173 -11.20 -20.25 -25.70
N PHE A 174 -10.54 -20.57 -24.58
CA PHE A 174 -10.16 -19.57 -23.58
C PHE A 174 -8.81 -18.92 -23.89
N ARG A 175 -8.63 -17.72 -23.31
CA ARG A 175 -7.36 -17.00 -23.31
C ARG A 175 -6.20 -17.93 -22.98
N LYS A 176 -5.15 -17.88 -23.81
CA LYS A 176 -3.90 -18.58 -23.51
C LYS A 176 -3.12 -17.78 -22.48
N ARG A 177 -2.71 -18.42 -21.38
CA ARG A 177 -1.92 -17.81 -20.32
C ARG A 177 -0.47 -18.27 -20.35
N THR A 178 0.42 -17.43 -19.84
CA THR A 178 1.82 -17.77 -19.59
C THR A 178 2.07 -18.23 -18.16
N SER A 179 1.26 -17.76 -17.21
CA SER A 179 1.25 -18.12 -15.78
C SER A 179 -0.20 -18.22 -15.28
N VAL A 180 -0.42 -19.04 -14.26
CA VAL A 180 -1.70 -19.13 -13.52
C VAL A 180 -1.87 -17.94 -12.58
N LEU A 181 -0.78 -17.50 -11.93
CA LEU A 181 -0.82 -16.37 -10.99
C LEU A 181 -0.99 -15.07 -11.78
N GLY A 182 -2.06 -14.35 -11.49
CA GLY A 182 -2.35 -13.04 -12.09
C GLY A 182 -1.40 -11.96 -11.58
N ASP A 183 -1.33 -10.84 -12.29
CA ASP A 183 -0.50 -9.70 -11.89
C ASP A 183 -0.83 -9.18 -10.49
N ILE A 184 0.20 -8.71 -9.79
CA ILE A 184 0.10 -8.10 -8.45
C ILE A 184 0.57 -6.65 -8.60
N VAL A 185 -0.35 -5.69 -8.51
CA VAL A 185 -0.10 -4.28 -8.87
C VAL A 185 -0.02 -3.42 -7.61
N ASN A 186 -1.11 -3.36 -6.84
CA ASN A 186 -1.20 -2.52 -5.66
C ASN A 186 -1.12 -3.30 -4.35
N SER A 187 -1.39 -4.61 -4.37
CA SER A 187 -1.31 -5.45 -3.18
C SER A 187 0.14 -5.55 -2.67
N ASP A 188 0.32 -5.39 -1.36
CA ASP A 188 1.60 -5.56 -0.70
C ASP A 188 1.62 -6.91 0.03
N PRO A 189 2.68 -7.74 -0.12
CA PRO A 189 2.78 -9.01 0.59
C PRO A 189 2.58 -8.81 2.08
N PHE A 190 1.66 -9.56 2.72
CA PHE A 190 1.41 -9.48 4.16
C PHE A 190 1.84 -10.76 4.85
N TYR A 191 2.81 -10.68 5.75
CA TYR A 191 3.29 -11.84 6.48
C TYR A 191 2.54 -12.06 7.81
N VAL A 192 2.10 -13.29 8.06
CA VAL A 192 1.65 -13.77 9.38
C VAL A 192 2.50 -14.99 9.76
N GLY A 193 3.03 -14.97 10.98
CA GLY A 193 3.79 -16.07 11.56
C GLY A 193 3.56 -16.09 13.06
N HIS A 194 4.57 -15.74 13.85
CA HIS A 194 4.56 -15.87 15.31
C HIS A 194 4.68 -14.52 16.03
N GLN A 195 4.16 -13.44 15.44
CA GLN A 195 4.33 -12.09 15.97
C GLN A 195 3.66 -11.88 17.34
N ASP A 196 4.43 -11.36 18.30
CA ASP A 196 3.89 -10.94 19.59
C ASP A 196 3.27 -9.53 19.52
N TYR A 197 1.95 -9.47 19.43
CA TYR A 197 1.20 -8.20 19.47
C TYR A 197 1.08 -7.63 20.90
N GLY A 198 1.65 -8.31 21.90
CA GLY A 198 1.72 -7.98 23.32
C GLY A 198 0.40 -7.68 23.97
N TYR A 199 -0.62 -8.42 23.52
CA TYR A 199 -1.94 -8.46 24.13
C TYR A 199 -1.95 -9.07 25.52
N SER A 200 -0.81 -9.54 26.03
CA SER A 200 -0.65 -9.86 27.46
C SER A 200 -0.85 -8.65 28.38
N LEU A 201 -0.80 -7.43 27.83
CA LEU A 201 -1.08 -6.18 28.53
C LEU A 201 -2.58 -5.87 28.62
N LEU A 202 -3.44 -6.54 27.83
CA LEU A 202 -4.89 -6.35 27.92
C LEU A 202 -5.41 -6.78 29.31
N PRO A 203 -6.50 -6.17 29.79
CA PRO A 203 -7.04 -6.49 31.11
C PRO A 203 -7.67 -7.89 31.18
N GLY A 204 -7.71 -8.45 32.40
CA GLY A 204 -8.51 -9.63 32.72
C GLY A 204 -8.02 -10.96 32.14
N SER A 205 -8.96 -11.88 31.92
CA SER A 205 -8.69 -13.22 31.38
C SER A 205 -8.25 -13.18 29.91
N GLU A 206 -8.71 -12.19 29.15
CA GLU A 206 -8.29 -11.95 27.76
C GLU A 206 -6.77 -11.81 27.66
N GLY A 207 -6.18 -10.81 28.34
CA GLY A 207 -4.73 -10.61 28.26
C GLY A 207 -3.92 -11.72 28.92
N SER A 208 -4.32 -12.19 30.11
CA SER A 208 -3.58 -13.28 30.78
C SER A 208 -3.58 -14.60 30.01
N SER A 209 -4.61 -14.89 29.21
CA SER A 209 -4.66 -16.08 28.35
C SER A 209 -3.81 -15.98 27.09
N TYR A 210 -3.39 -14.78 26.66
CA TYR A 210 -2.61 -14.59 25.44
C TYR A 210 -1.23 -15.29 25.52
N ILE A 211 -0.60 -15.27 26.69
CA ILE A 211 0.66 -15.98 26.92
C ILE A 211 0.47 -17.49 26.74
N THR A 212 -0.66 -18.04 27.20
CA THR A 212 -1.01 -19.45 27.03
C THR A 212 -1.25 -19.77 25.56
N TYR A 213 -1.99 -18.90 24.84
CA TYR A 213 -2.22 -19.04 23.40
C TYR A 213 -0.92 -19.08 22.61
N ARG A 214 -0.01 -18.11 22.81
CA ARG A 214 1.28 -18.09 22.11
C ARG A 214 2.18 -19.29 22.46
N ASN A 215 1.99 -19.88 23.64
CA ASN A 215 2.73 -21.07 24.04
C ASN A 215 2.11 -22.38 23.55
N SER A 216 0.90 -22.34 22.99
CA SER A 216 0.21 -23.51 22.42
C SER A 216 0.96 -24.10 21.23
N SER A 217 0.71 -25.38 20.96
CA SER A 217 1.25 -26.05 19.78
C SER A 217 0.71 -25.45 18.47
N THR A 218 -0.57 -25.06 18.44
CA THR A 218 -1.19 -24.43 17.27
C THR A 218 -0.45 -23.16 16.88
N TYR A 219 -0.16 -22.29 17.85
CA TYR A 219 0.57 -21.05 17.57
C TYR A 219 2.02 -21.31 17.19
N LYS A 220 2.76 -22.12 17.96
CA LYS A 220 4.20 -22.36 17.74
C LYS A 220 4.55 -23.17 16.49
N ASN A 221 3.61 -24.00 16.01
CA ASN A 221 3.82 -24.84 14.83
C ASN A 221 3.17 -24.24 13.58
N ARG A 222 2.49 -23.09 13.68
CA ARG A 222 1.91 -22.43 12.53
C ARG A 222 3.02 -22.06 11.54
N PRO A 223 2.96 -22.47 10.27
CA PRO A 223 3.95 -22.01 9.30
C PRO A 223 3.83 -20.49 9.12
N GLY A 224 4.95 -19.83 8.81
CA GLY A 224 4.90 -18.48 8.28
C GLY A 224 4.19 -18.47 6.94
N VAL A 225 3.29 -17.50 6.72
CA VAL A 225 2.48 -17.37 5.51
C VAL A 225 2.50 -15.94 5.01
N VAL A 226 2.66 -15.81 3.70
CA VAL A 226 2.56 -14.55 2.95
C VAL A 226 1.22 -14.52 2.24
N TYR A 227 0.39 -13.56 2.60
CA TYR A 227 -0.91 -13.28 1.98
C TYR A 227 -0.76 -12.17 0.95
N ILE A 228 -1.32 -12.35 -0.24
CA ILE A 228 -1.24 -11.36 -1.33
C ILE A 228 -2.49 -11.43 -2.22
N GLY A 229 -3.05 -10.27 -2.57
CA GLY A 229 -4.07 -10.17 -3.62
C GLY A 229 -3.45 -10.21 -5.01
N ALA A 230 -4.07 -10.95 -5.93
CA ALA A 230 -3.69 -11.00 -7.34
C ALA A 230 -4.90 -10.83 -8.28
N ASN A 231 -4.62 -10.31 -9.48
CA ASN A 231 -5.61 -10.01 -10.51
C ASN A 231 -6.04 -11.25 -11.33
N ASP A 232 -5.75 -12.45 -10.86
CA ASP A 232 -6.45 -13.68 -11.26
C ASP A 232 -7.74 -13.92 -10.46
N GLY A 233 -8.09 -12.96 -9.58
CA GLY A 233 -9.34 -12.94 -8.84
C GLY A 233 -9.24 -13.38 -7.39
N MET A 234 -8.02 -13.60 -6.88
CA MET A 234 -7.80 -14.32 -5.63
C MET A 234 -6.90 -13.56 -4.68
N MET A 235 -7.18 -13.67 -3.39
CA MET A 235 -6.17 -13.55 -2.35
C MET A 235 -5.52 -14.91 -2.15
N HIS A 236 -4.19 -14.98 -2.23
CA HIS A 236 -3.43 -16.22 -2.07
C HIS A 236 -2.65 -16.24 -0.76
N ALA A 237 -2.59 -17.42 -0.14
CA ALA A 237 -1.76 -17.70 1.02
C ALA A 237 -0.58 -18.61 0.62
N PHE A 238 0.65 -18.08 0.61
CA PHE A 238 1.86 -18.84 0.27
C PHE A 238 2.73 -19.10 1.49
N GLN A 239 3.26 -20.31 1.66
CA GLN A 239 4.21 -20.61 2.74
C GLN A 239 5.48 -19.75 2.59
N GLU A 240 5.96 -19.17 3.70
CA GLU A 240 7.15 -18.31 3.74
C GLU A 240 8.43 -18.98 3.21
N ASP A 241 8.64 -20.24 3.57
CA ASP A 241 9.93 -20.91 3.41
C ASP A 241 10.15 -21.43 1.99
N ASN A 242 9.05 -21.64 1.24
CA ASN A 242 9.11 -22.32 -0.03
C ASN A 242 8.13 -21.74 -1.08
N GLY A 243 7.19 -20.86 -0.75
CA GLY A 243 6.26 -20.27 -1.72
C GLY A 243 5.20 -21.24 -2.26
N VAL A 244 4.95 -22.39 -1.62
CA VAL A 244 3.82 -23.27 -1.95
C VAL A 244 2.53 -22.63 -1.47
N GLU A 245 1.54 -22.54 -2.34
CA GLU A 245 0.20 -22.09 -1.99
C GLU A 245 -0.45 -23.04 -0.97
N LEU A 246 -0.98 -22.51 0.13
CA LEU A 246 -1.77 -23.26 1.10
C LEU A 246 -3.24 -23.30 0.68
N PHE A 247 -3.80 -22.11 0.46
CA PHE A 247 -5.15 -21.90 -0.01
C PHE A 247 -5.23 -20.57 -0.78
N ALA A 248 -6.37 -20.34 -1.43
CA ALA A 248 -6.74 -19.04 -1.97
C ALA A 248 -8.21 -18.73 -1.65
N PHE A 249 -8.53 -17.44 -1.60
CA PHE A 249 -9.89 -16.93 -1.37
C PHE A 249 -10.30 -16.02 -2.53
N VAL A 250 -11.50 -16.24 -3.06
CA VAL A 250 -12.12 -15.41 -4.09
C VAL A 250 -13.20 -14.57 -3.41
N PRO A 251 -13.02 -13.25 -3.28
CA PRO A 251 -14.08 -12.38 -2.79
C PRO A 251 -15.31 -12.43 -3.70
N GLU A 252 -16.50 -12.48 -3.12
CA GLU A 252 -17.77 -12.48 -3.84
C GLU A 252 -17.89 -11.27 -4.76
N ALA A 253 -17.41 -10.10 -4.32
CA ALA A 253 -17.49 -8.85 -5.08
C ALA A 253 -16.80 -8.90 -6.45
N VAL A 254 -15.84 -9.81 -6.66
CA VAL A 254 -15.12 -9.94 -7.94
C VAL A 254 -15.68 -11.02 -8.86
N ILE A 255 -16.49 -11.95 -8.32
CA ILE A 255 -17.03 -13.12 -9.06
C ILE A 255 -17.79 -12.76 -10.33
N PRO A 256 -18.66 -11.72 -10.36
CA PRO A 256 -19.43 -11.37 -11.55
C PRO A 256 -18.57 -11.13 -12.80
N ASP A 257 -17.32 -10.72 -12.61
CA ASP A 257 -16.40 -10.33 -13.67
C ASP A 257 -15.26 -11.33 -13.93
N LEU A 258 -15.14 -12.39 -13.12
CA LEU A 258 -14.06 -13.38 -13.27
C LEU A 258 -14.07 -14.11 -14.61
N TRP A 259 -15.24 -14.28 -15.23
CA TRP A 259 -15.33 -14.92 -16.54
C TRP A 259 -14.49 -14.22 -17.62
N LYS A 260 -14.29 -12.89 -17.50
CA LYS A 260 -13.48 -12.10 -18.44
C LYS A 260 -12.03 -12.59 -18.51
N LEU A 261 -11.48 -13.16 -17.43
CA LEU A 261 -10.12 -13.74 -17.43
C LEU A 261 -9.95 -14.86 -18.47
N SER A 262 -11.05 -15.54 -18.82
CA SER A 262 -11.09 -16.60 -19.83
C SER A 262 -11.30 -16.08 -21.26
N ASP A 263 -11.63 -14.79 -21.44
CA ASP A 263 -11.89 -14.20 -22.74
C ASP A 263 -10.58 -14.07 -23.56
N PRO A 264 -10.51 -14.63 -24.79
CA PRO A 264 -9.37 -14.46 -25.68
C PRO A 264 -8.98 -13.00 -25.95
N ASN A 265 -9.93 -12.06 -25.87
CA ASN A 265 -9.74 -10.62 -26.05
C ASN A 265 -9.69 -9.86 -24.72
N TYR A 266 -9.29 -10.52 -23.63
CA TYR A 266 -9.20 -9.93 -22.30
C TYR A 266 -8.51 -8.55 -22.32
N SER A 267 -9.27 -7.54 -21.93
CA SER A 267 -8.73 -6.25 -21.52
C SER A 267 -8.48 -6.31 -20.03
N HIS A 268 -7.28 -5.89 -19.61
CA HIS A 268 -6.92 -5.90 -18.21
C HIS A 268 -7.86 -5.04 -17.37
N GLN A 269 -8.18 -5.56 -16.19
CA GLN A 269 -8.89 -4.90 -15.12
C GLN A 269 -8.42 -5.49 -13.79
N PHE A 270 -8.53 -4.70 -12.72
CA PHE A 270 -8.22 -5.17 -11.38
C PHE A 270 -9.28 -6.15 -10.88
N TYR A 271 -8.87 -7.06 -10.00
CA TYR A 271 -9.76 -7.95 -9.25
C TYR A 271 -9.48 -7.87 -7.76
N VAL A 272 -8.53 -8.66 -7.24
CA VAL A 272 -8.12 -8.58 -5.84
C VAL A 272 -6.76 -7.91 -5.80
N ASP A 273 -6.77 -6.60 -5.62
CA ASP A 273 -5.56 -5.77 -5.73
C ASP A 273 -5.30 -4.93 -4.46
N GLY A 274 -6.12 -5.14 -3.44
CA GLY A 274 -6.02 -4.44 -2.16
C GLY A 274 -4.98 -5.05 -1.21
N PRO A 275 -4.54 -4.29 -0.20
CA PRO A 275 -3.68 -4.78 0.86
C PRO A 275 -4.44 -5.71 1.83
N SER A 276 -3.69 -6.60 2.48
CA SER A 276 -4.19 -7.42 3.61
C SER A 276 -3.64 -6.92 4.94
N ASN A 277 -4.29 -7.26 6.05
CA ASN A 277 -3.80 -7.06 7.41
C ASN A 277 -4.16 -8.27 8.28
N GLY A 278 -3.26 -8.73 9.14
CA GLY A 278 -3.47 -9.90 9.99
C GLY A 278 -3.02 -9.64 11.42
N LYS A 279 -3.84 -10.04 12.39
CA LYS A 279 -3.55 -9.91 13.82
C LYS A 279 -4.20 -11.02 14.65
N ASP A 280 -3.67 -11.22 15.85
CA ASP A 280 -4.36 -12.03 16.85
C ASP A 280 -5.55 -11.25 17.44
N VAL A 281 -6.68 -11.92 17.61
CA VAL A 281 -7.93 -11.36 18.14
C VAL A 281 -8.55 -12.33 19.14
N TYR A 282 -9.31 -11.81 20.11
CA TYR A 282 -9.98 -12.61 21.12
C TYR A 282 -11.47 -12.66 20.85
N ILE A 283 -11.94 -13.81 20.35
CA ILE A 283 -13.33 -14.05 19.94
C ILE A 283 -13.88 -15.24 20.71
N ASN A 284 -15.09 -15.12 21.27
CA ASN A 284 -15.78 -16.21 21.96
C ASN A 284 -14.92 -16.91 23.04
N SER A 285 -14.19 -16.11 23.82
CA SER A 285 -13.25 -16.58 24.86
C SER A 285 -12.04 -17.40 24.35
N SER A 286 -11.67 -17.23 23.07
CA SER A 286 -10.55 -17.90 22.45
C SER A 286 -9.72 -16.93 21.61
N TRP A 287 -8.41 -17.13 21.60
CA TRP A 287 -7.51 -16.40 20.70
C TRP A 287 -7.49 -17.06 19.33
N LYS A 288 -7.65 -16.25 18.29
CA LYS A 288 -7.56 -16.60 16.87
C LYS A 288 -6.61 -15.64 16.18
N THR A 289 -6.11 -16.00 15.01
CA THR A 289 -5.41 -15.06 14.12
C THR A 289 -6.28 -14.81 12.91
N VAL A 290 -6.71 -13.57 12.73
CA VAL A 290 -7.64 -13.17 11.67
C VAL A 290 -6.90 -12.32 10.65
N LEU A 291 -7.14 -12.59 9.37
CA LEU A 291 -6.72 -11.79 8.23
C LEU A 291 -7.92 -10.98 7.73
N VAL A 292 -7.76 -9.68 7.55
CA VAL A 292 -8.70 -8.81 6.84
C VAL A 292 -8.04 -8.34 5.55
N GLY A 293 -8.68 -8.60 4.41
CA GLY A 293 -8.23 -8.16 3.09
C GLY A 293 -9.24 -7.22 2.44
N THR A 294 -8.79 -6.49 1.43
CA THR A 294 -9.66 -5.67 0.59
C THR A 294 -9.49 -6.04 -0.87
N THR A 295 -10.53 -5.81 -1.69
CA THR A 295 -10.46 -6.03 -3.14
C THR A 295 -9.71 -4.92 -3.87
N GLY A 296 -9.46 -3.78 -3.21
CA GLY A 296 -8.71 -2.67 -3.78
C GLY A 296 -9.48 -2.03 -4.93
N ALA A 297 -8.85 -1.96 -6.12
CA ALA A 297 -9.45 -1.35 -7.30
C ALA A 297 -10.35 -2.30 -8.11
N GLY A 298 -10.39 -3.59 -7.81
CA GLY A 298 -11.15 -4.56 -8.60
C GLY A 298 -12.54 -4.90 -8.08
N GLY A 299 -12.87 -4.46 -6.87
CA GLY A 299 -14.18 -4.63 -6.27
C GLY A 299 -14.40 -3.66 -5.12
N LYS A 300 -15.63 -3.58 -4.66
CA LYS A 300 -16.00 -2.83 -3.45
C LYS A 300 -16.26 -3.85 -2.34
N SER A 301 -15.21 -4.31 -1.68
CA SER A 301 -15.39 -5.17 -0.50
C SER A 301 -14.17 -5.23 0.41
N VAL A 302 -14.48 -5.54 1.67
CA VAL A 302 -13.55 -5.91 2.72
C VAL A 302 -13.98 -7.28 3.23
N PHE A 303 -13.04 -8.22 3.40
CA PHE A 303 -13.35 -9.58 3.84
C PHE A 303 -12.45 -10.01 4.99
N ALA A 304 -12.92 -10.94 5.82
CA ALA A 304 -12.13 -11.53 6.89
C ALA A 304 -12.10 -13.05 6.84
N LEU A 305 -10.93 -13.60 7.20
CA LEU A 305 -10.63 -15.03 7.22
C LEU A 305 -9.94 -15.39 8.54
N ASP A 306 -10.33 -16.50 9.14
CA ASP A 306 -9.61 -17.12 10.25
C ASP A 306 -8.40 -17.87 9.70
N VAL A 307 -7.21 -17.33 9.94
CA VAL A 307 -5.93 -17.91 9.50
C VAL A 307 -5.15 -18.49 10.68
N THR A 308 -5.86 -18.93 11.72
CA THR A 308 -5.25 -19.56 12.89
C THR A 308 -4.48 -20.83 12.51
N ASP A 309 -5.06 -21.68 11.66
CA ASP A 309 -4.39 -22.85 11.06
C ASP A 309 -4.47 -22.80 9.53
N PRO A 310 -3.52 -22.12 8.86
CA PRO A 310 -3.56 -21.95 7.42
C PRO A 310 -3.26 -23.25 6.65
N THR A 311 -2.78 -24.31 7.31
CA THR A 311 -2.50 -25.60 6.65
C THR A 311 -3.72 -26.49 6.50
N SER A 312 -4.74 -26.25 7.33
CA SER A 312 -6.03 -26.93 7.31
C SER A 312 -7.18 -25.94 7.11
N PHE A 313 -6.96 -24.87 6.34
CA PHE A 313 -7.99 -23.88 6.06
C PHE A 313 -9.19 -24.52 5.35
N GLU A 314 -10.38 -24.32 5.90
CA GLU A 314 -11.65 -24.87 5.44
C GLU A 314 -12.68 -23.74 5.17
N LYS A 315 -13.85 -24.10 4.64
CA LYS A 315 -14.89 -23.11 4.33
C LYS A 315 -15.44 -22.40 5.57
N SER A 316 -15.43 -23.05 6.73
CA SER A 316 -15.81 -22.45 8.03
C SER A 316 -14.80 -21.42 8.55
N ASP A 317 -13.61 -21.33 7.95
CA ASP A 317 -12.61 -20.30 8.25
C ASP A 317 -12.81 -19.02 7.42
N VAL A 318 -13.72 -19.02 6.44
CA VAL A 318 -14.25 -17.78 5.87
C VAL A 318 -15.16 -17.16 6.93
N MET A 319 -14.96 -15.88 7.27
CA MET A 319 -15.72 -15.25 8.36
C MET A 319 -16.87 -14.39 7.83
N TRP A 320 -16.55 -13.45 6.94
CA TRP A 320 -17.52 -12.50 6.37
C TRP A 320 -16.90 -11.74 5.18
N GLU A 321 -17.76 -11.19 4.33
CA GLU A 321 -17.41 -10.20 3.32
C GLU A 321 -18.36 -9.01 3.36
N PHE A 322 -17.85 -7.85 3.78
CA PHE A 322 -18.54 -6.58 3.81
C PHE A 322 -18.46 -5.93 2.43
N SER A 323 -19.61 -5.71 1.80
CA SER A 323 -19.74 -5.19 0.41
C SER A 323 -20.94 -4.24 0.32
N PRO A 324 -21.16 -3.49 -0.78
CA PRO A 324 -22.36 -2.65 -0.92
C PRO A 324 -23.70 -3.41 -0.87
N ALA A 325 -23.70 -4.74 -0.91
CA ALA A 325 -24.91 -5.53 -0.69
C ALA A 325 -25.15 -5.86 0.80
N ASP A 326 -24.10 -5.75 1.62
CA ASP A 326 -24.04 -6.04 3.05
C ASP A 326 -23.72 -4.77 3.88
N ASP A 327 -23.54 -3.62 3.22
CA ASP A 327 -23.15 -2.35 3.85
C ASP A 327 -24.30 -1.67 4.61
N ASP A 328 -25.24 -2.46 5.12
CA ASP A 328 -26.46 -2.05 5.81
C ASP A 328 -26.12 -1.24 7.07
N ALA A 329 -25.94 0.07 6.87
CA ALA A 329 -25.69 1.04 7.91
C ALA A 329 -26.98 1.57 8.53
N ASP A 330 -28.12 1.32 7.88
CA ASP A 330 -29.41 1.70 8.38
C ASP A 330 -30.04 0.49 9.07
N LEU A 331 -30.50 0.67 10.31
CA LEU A 331 -31.29 -0.32 11.05
C LEU A 331 -32.63 -0.67 10.35
N ASP A 332 -32.81 -0.26 9.09
CA ASP A 332 -33.99 -0.40 8.24
C ASP A 332 -33.82 -1.40 7.07
N GLY A 333 -32.61 -1.95 6.84
CA GLY A 333 -32.38 -3.00 5.84
C GLY A 333 -32.17 -2.48 4.42
N THR A 334 -31.66 -1.26 4.24
CA THR A 334 -31.36 -0.68 2.92
C THR A 334 -29.86 -0.44 2.72
N PRO A 335 -29.28 -0.87 1.56
CA PRO A 335 -27.89 -0.59 1.24
C PRO A 335 -27.57 0.91 1.27
N ASP A 336 -26.54 1.26 2.01
CA ASP A 336 -26.14 2.63 2.33
C ASP A 336 -25.39 3.30 1.15
N GLY A 337 -24.70 2.50 0.34
CA GLY A 337 -24.04 2.97 -0.88
C GLY A 337 -22.80 3.82 -0.64
N ASP A 338 -22.39 3.99 0.62
CA ASP A 338 -21.19 4.73 1.01
C ASP A 338 -19.91 3.92 0.81
N LEU A 339 -19.97 2.58 0.68
CA LEU A 339 -18.79 1.77 0.41
C LEU A 339 -18.33 1.92 -1.05
N GLY A 340 -17.07 2.31 -1.23
CA GLY A 340 -16.39 2.46 -2.51
C GLY A 340 -15.32 1.39 -2.74
N TYR A 341 -14.42 1.64 -3.68
CA TYR A 341 -13.21 0.84 -3.89
C TYR A 341 -12.28 1.00 -2.69
N THR A 342 -12.20 -0.03 -1.85
CA THR A 342 -11.41 0.00 -0.62
C THR A 342 -9.94 -0.25 -0.91
N ILE A 343 -9.26 0.75 -1.48
CA ILE A 343 -7.82 0.71 -1.78
C ILE A 343 -6.97 0.66 -0.50
N GLY A 344 -7.48 1.23 0.59
CA GLY A 344 -6.76 1.30 1.86
C GLY A 344 -6.77 0.02 2.68
N GLN A 345 -5.72 -0.18 3.48
CA GLN A 345 -5.61 -1.31 4.40
C GLN A 345 -6.51 -1.14 5.64
N ALA A 346 -7.36 -2.13 5.91
CA ALA A 346 -8.13 -2.18 7.16
C ALA A 346 -7.23 -2.39 8.38
N SER A 347 -7.57 -1.77 9.51
CA SER A 347 -6.89 -1.95 10.80
C SER A 347 -7.67 -2.91 11.67
N ILE A 348 -7.00 -3.93 12.24
CA ILE A 348 -7.58 -4.84 13.24
C ILE A 348 -7.19 -4.32 14.63
N VAL A 349 -8.18 -3.98 15.45
CA VAL A 349 -7.98 -3.35 16.76
C VAL A 349 -8.96 -3.84 17.81
N ARG A 350 -8.57 -3.62 19.07
CA ARG A 350 -9.41 -3.82 20.23
C ARG A 350 -10.04 -2.47 20.62
N LEU A 351 -11.37 -2.40 20.71
CA LEU A 351 -12.11 -1.16 21.01
C LEU A 351 -12.33 -0.98 22.51
N ALA A 352 -12.64 0.26 22.92
CA ALA A 352 -12.85 0.66 24.32
C ALA A 352 -13.97 -0.11 25.04
N ASN A 353 -14.91 -0.69 24.27
CA ASN A 353 -16.07 -1.39 24.78
C ASN A 353 -15.88 -2.89 25.05
N GLY A 354 -14.73 -3.48 24.70
CA GLY A 354 -14.53 -4.92 24.82
C GLY A 354 -14.39 -5.66 23.50
N GLN A 355 -14.93 -5.10 22.42
CA GLN A 355 -15.02 -5.80 21.14
C GLN A 355 -13.76 -5.62 20.31
N TRP A 356 -13.50 -6.60 19.45
CA TRP A 356 -12.50 -6.48 18.39
C TRP A 356 -13.18 -6.05 17.10
N ALA A 357 -12.52 -5.19 16.33
CA ALA A 357 -13.09 -4.62 15.13
C ALA A 357 -12.09 -4.46 13.99
N ALA A 358 -12.61 -4.47 12.77
CA ALA A 358 -11.92 -3.94 11.61
C ALA A 358 -12.33 -2.47 11.41
N ILE A 359 -11.36 -1.58 11.24
CA ILE A 359 -11.57 -0.15 10.96
C ILE A 359 -10.97 0.18 9.59
N PHE A 360 -11.77 0.75 8.70
CA PHE A 360 -11.34 1.15 7.36
C PHE A 360 -12.07 2.41 6.88
N GLY A 361 -11.42 3.16 6.00
CA GLY A 361 -12.08 4.23 5.26
C GLY A 361 -12.95 3.62 4.17
N ASN A 362 -14.03 4.31 3.80
CA ASN A 362 -14.98 3.81 2.81
C ASN A 362 -14.40 3.65 1.40
N GLY A 363 -13.22 4.19 1.14
CA GLY A 363 -12.59 4.13 -0.18
C GLY A 363 -13.25 5.09 -1.16
N TYR A 364 -13.01 4.88 -2.45
CA TYR A 364 -13.30 5.89 -3.48
C TYR A 364 -14.40 5.45 -4.44
N SER A 365 -15.04 6.42 -5.10
CA SER A 365 -16.14 6.16 -6.06
C SER A 365 -17.31 5.38 -5.43
N SER A 366 -17.64 5.69 -4.18
CA SER A 366 -18.89 5.27 -3.54
C SER A 366 -20.10 5.86 -4.29
N VAL A 367 -21.29 5.29 -4.10
CA VAL A 367 -22.50 5.78 -4.78
C VAL A 367 -22.81 7.22 -4.34
N ASN A 368 -22.66 7.51 -3.05
CA ASN A 368 -22.92 8.82 -2.47
C ASN A 368 -21.78 9.82 -2.64
N ASN A 369 -20.59 9.38 -3.10
CA ASN A 369 -19.40 10.22 -3.30
C ASN A 369 -18.93 10.97 -2.03
N SER A 370 -19.28 10.45 -0.85
CA SER A 370 -18.96 10.99 0.47
C SER A 370 -17.74 10.28 1.07
N ALA A 371 -17.10 10.88 2.08
CA ALA A 371 -16.09 10.20 2.90
C ALA A 371 -16.67 9.75 4.25
N ALA A 372 -16.42 8.49 4.62
CA ALA A 372 -16.87 7.89 5.87
C ALA A 372 -15.85 6.90 6.45
N LEU A 373 -15.83 6.78 7.78
CA LEU A 373 -15.09 5.76 8.53
C LEU A 373 -16.05 4.62 8.90
N PHE A 374 -15.68 3.40 8.54
CA PHE A 374 -16.39 2.18 8.91
C PHE A 374 -15.69 1.46 10.07
N ILE A 375 -16.48 1.02 11.04
CA ILE A 375 -16.06 0.20 12.18
C ILE A 375 -17.00 -1.01 12.22
N VAL A 376 -16.47 -2.19 11.91
CA VAL A 376 -17.25 -3.45 11.85
C VAL A 376 -16.71 -4.46 12.85
N ASP A 377 -17.59 -5.28 13.41
CA ASP A 377 -17.20 -6.35 14.34
C ASP A 377 -16.33 -7.38 13.62
N ILE A 378 -15.17 -7.72 14.19
CA ILE A 378 -14.22 -8.61 13.52
C ILE A 378 -14.77 -10.03 13.37
N SER A 379 -15.70 -10.45 14.24
CA SER A 379 -16.20 -11.82 14.29
C SER A 379 -17.36 -12.05 13.32
N THR A 380 -18.19 -11.04 13.11
CA THR A 380 -19.42 -11.18 12.30
C THR A 380 -19.46 -10.30 11.05
N GLY A 381 -18.59 -9.29 10.93
CA GLY A 381 -18.64 -8.30 9.86
C GLY A 381 -19.74 -7.24 10.05
N ALA A 382 -20.57 -7.36 11.10
CA ALA A 382 -21.67 -6.44 11.35
C ALA A 382 -21.18 -5.03 11.65
N LEU A 383 -21.87 -4.01 11.12
CA LEU A 383 -21.54 -2.62 11.38
C LEU A 383 -21.73 -2.27 12.87
N ILE A 384 -20.66 -1.83 13.52
CA ILE A 384 -20.72 -1.25 14.87
C ILE A 384 -21.01 0.24 14.78
N ARG A 385 -20.31 0.94 13.86
CA ARG A 385 -20.44 2.38 13.67
C ARG A 385 -19.95 2.80 12.29
N LYS A 386 -20.74 3.63 11.61
CA LYS A 386 -20.31 4.48 10.50
C LYS A 386 -20.19 5.91 11.00
N ILE A 387 -19.08 6.58 10.69
CA ILE A 387 -18.88 8.02 10.98
C ILE A 387 -18.67 8.76 9.67
N GLU A 388 -19.72 9.44 9.21
CA GLU A 388 -19.67 10.24 7.99
C GLU A 388 -19.04 11.61 8.25
N THR A 389 -18.18 12.04 7.33
CA THR A 389 -17.57 13.38 7.36
C THR A 389 -18.56 14.48 6.95
N GLY A 390 -19.56 14.15 6.13
CA GLY A 390 -20.44 15.11 5.48
C GLY A 390 -19.77 15.89 4.33
N VAL A 391 -18.58 15.47 3.90
CA VAL A 391 -17.83 16.11 2.80
C VAL A 391 -17.78 15.18 1.59
N GLY A 392 -18.16 15.72 0.44
CA GLY A 392 -18.17 15.04 -0.86
C GLY A 392 -19.55 15.08 -1.51
N ASP A 393 -19.57 15.20 -2.83
CA ASP A 393 -20.77 15.14 -3.65
C ASP A 393 -20.42 14.68 -5.08
N ALA A 394 -21.42 14.58 -5.97
CA ALA A 394 -21.19 14.13 -7.34
C ALA A 394 -20.29 15.07 -8.19
N LEU A 395 -20.16 16.35 -7.83
CA LEU A 395 -19.30 17.33 -8.51
C LEU A 395 -17.90 17.38 -7.91
N ASN A 396 -17.80 17.13 -6.60
CA ASN A 396 -16.55 17.05 -5.84
C ASN A 396 -16.48 15.71 -5.13
N PRO A 397 -16.24 14.59 -5.85
CA PRO A 397 -16.24 13.28 -5.24
C PRO A 397 -15.21 13.18 -4.12
N ASN A 398 -15.58 12.46 -3.07
CA ASN A 398 -14.72 12.21 -1.93
C ASN A 398 -14.67 10.72 -1.59
N GLY A 399 -13.81 10.39 -0.65
CA GLY A 399 -13.65 9.06 -0.09
C GLY A 399 -12.53 9.07 0.94
N LEU A 400 -12.75 8.39 2.05
CA LEU A 400 -11.80 8.34 3.16
C LEU A 400 -10.70 7.32 2.84
N SER A 401 -9.45 7.76 2.95
CA SER A 401 -8.25 6.96 2.69
C SER A 401 -7.91 6.06 3.89
N THR A 402 -6.77 5.35 3.79
CA THR A 402 -6.34 4.38 4.82
C THR A 402 -6.22 5.02 6.21
N PRO A 403 -6.98 4.56 7.21
CA PRO A 403 -6.91 5.11 8.55
C PRO A 403 -5.66 4.65 9.32
N LEU A 404 -5.16 5.53 10.17
CA LEU A 404 -4.22 5.26 11.25
C LEU A 404 -4.99 5.21 12.56
N VAL A 405 -4.96 4.06 13.24
CA VAL A 405 -5.53 3.92 14.60
C VAL A 405 -4.41 4.13 15.62
N VAL A 406 -4.64 4.97 16.62
CA VAL A 406 -3.70 5.37 17.66
C VAL A 406 -4.21 4.88 19.02
N ASP A 407 -3.31 4.20 19.73
CA ASP A 407 -3.37 3.84 21.15
C ASP A 407 -2.43 4.82 21.87
N PHE A 408 -2.98 5.87 22.50
CA PHE A 408 -2.15 6.94 23.07
C PHE A 408 -1.68 6.63 24.50
N ASN A 409 -2.38 5.74 25.20
CA ASN A 409 -2.12 5.41 26.61
C ASN A 409 -1.40 4.06 26.80
N ASP A 410 -1.11 3.35 25.69
CA ASP A 410 -0.38 2.08 25.60
C ASP A 410 -1.12 0.87 26.22
N ASP A 411 -2.44 0.94 26.41
CA ASP A 411 -3.26 -0.15 26.97
C ASP A 411 -3.72 -1.20 25.94
N LYS A 412 -3.28 -1.07 24.67
CA LYS A 412 -3.63 -1.92 23.51
C LYS A 412 -5.05 -1.74 23.00
N VAL A 413 -5.74 -0.67 23.43
CA VAL A 413 -7.07 -0.30 22.96
C VAL A 413 -6.97 0.88 21.99
N ALA A 414 -7.84 0.88 20.99
CA ALA A 414 -7.96 1.99 20.06
C ALA A 414 -8.63 3.19 20.74
N ASP A 415 -7.94 4.33 20.72
CA ASP A 415 -8.46 5.58 21.30
C ASP A 415 -8.90 6.56 20.22
N ARG A 416 -8.08 6.73 19.17
CA ARG A 416 -8.28 7.75 18.15
C ARG A 416 -7.93 7.22 16.76
N VAL A 417 -8.59 7.75 15.75
CA VAL A 417 -8.30 7.44 14.34
C VAL A 417 -7.99 8.70 13.57
N TYR A 418 -6.96 8.65 12.73
CA TYR A 418 -6.64 9.71 11.76
C TYR A 418 -6.76 9.18 10.34
N ALA A 419 -7.40 9.93 9.45
CA ALA A 419 -7.50 9.54 8.05
C ALA A 419 -7.61 10.77 7.14
N GLY A 420 -6.86 10.72 6.02
CA GLY A 420 -6.98 11.69 4.95
C GLY A 420 -8.16 11.41 4.02
N ASP A 421 -8.57 12.38 3.21
CA ASP A 421 -9.55 12.19 2.13
C ASP A 421 -9.12 12.84 0.79
N LEU A 422 -9.91 12.62 -0.26
CA LEU A 422 -9.62 13.17 -1.61
C LEU A 422 -9.78 14.69 -1.70
N GLN A 423 -10.48 15.30 -0.74
CA GLN A 423 -10.66 16.75 -0.63
C GLN A 423 -9.56 17.41 0.22
N GLY A 424 -8.54 16.65 0.61
CA GLY A 424 -7.36 17.13 1.34
C GLY A 424 -7.59 17.32 2.84
N ASN A 425 -8.69 16.83 3.37
CA ASN A 425 -8.96 16.92 4.81
C ASN A 425 -8.20 15.82 5.54
N MET A 426 -7.54 16.17 6.64
CA MET A 426 -7.03 15.22 7.64
C MET A 426 -8.01 15.18 8.80
N TRP A 427 -8.77 14.10 8.91
CA TRP A 427 -9.78 13.91 9.96
C TRP A 427 -9.17 13.27 11.20
N ALA A 428 -9.73 13.62 12.36
CA ALA A 428 -9.49 12.96 13.65
C ALA A 428 -10.84 12.46 14.19
N PHE A 429 -10.90 11.19 14.61
CA PHE A 429 -12.08 10.56 15.15
C PHE A 429 -11.79 10.04 16.57
N ASP A 430 -12.62 10.41 17.54
CA ASP A 430 -12.52 9.94 18.92
C ASP A 430 -13.33 8.65 19.11
N LEU A 431 -12.65 7.57 19.49
CA LEU A 431 -13.23 6.25 19.78
C LEU A 431 -13.10 5.86 21.27
N SER A 432 -12.70 6.80 22.13
CA SER A 432 -12.36 6.53 23.53
C SER A 432 -13.56 6.23 24.44
N HIS A 433 -14.79 6.56 24.01
CA HIS A 433 -15.98 6.35 24.83
C HIS A 433 -16.29 4.85 25.02
N LYS A 434 -16.25 4.38 26.28
CA LYS A 434 -16.21 2.94 26.61
C LYS A 434 -17.51 2.17 26.44
N THR A 435 -18.67 2.81 26.55
CA THR A 435 -19.96 2.08 26.69
C THR A 435 -21.01 2.45 25.66
N ASP A 436 -20.81 3.53 24.92
CA ASP A 436 -21.79 4.10 24.01
C ASP A 436 -21.08 4.48 22.72
N THR A 437 -21.26 3.63 21.71
CA THR A 437 -20.63 3.79 20.39
C THR A 437 -21.22 4.95 19.60
N SER A 438 -22.39 5.48 20.00
CA SER A 438 -22.98 6.67 19.38
C SER A 438 -22.18 7.94 19.64
N LYS A 439 -21.33 7.92 20.68
CA LYS A 439 -20.40 9.00 21.03
C LYS A 439 -19.03 8.85 20.36
N TRP A 440 -18.84 7.82 19.54
CA TRP A 440 -17.71 7.80 18.61
C TRP A 440 -18.02 8.74 17.45
N VAL A 441 -17.25 9.82 17.38
CA VAL A 441 -17.52 10.99 16.55
C VAL A 441 -16.25 11.57 15.95
N ILE A 442 -16.40 12.52 15.03
CA ILE A 442 -15.31 13.40 14.62
C ILE A 442 -14.93 14.26 15.82
N ASP A 443 -13.65 14.27 16.17
CA ASP A 443 -13.16 14.90 17.39
C ASP A 443 -13.38 16.42 17.40
N TYR A 444 -13.11 17.07 16.26
CA TYR A 444 -13.32 18.50 16.10
C TYR A 444 -14.71 18.83 15.55
N ASP A 445 -15.75 18.41 16.27
CA ASP A 445 -17.11 18.90 16.05
C ASP A 445 -17.35 20.20 16.86
N ILE A 446 -17.34 21.33 16.16
CA ILE A 446 -17.53 22.65 16.79
C ILE A 446 -18.99 23.04 16.67
N SER A 447 -19.76 22.76 17.73
CA SER A 447 -21.19 23.13 17.85
C SER A 447 -22.10 22.53 16.77
N GLY A 448 -21.87 21.27 16.40
CA GLY A 448 -22.63 20.55 15.36
C GLY A 448 -22.06 20.71 13.95
N THR A 449 -20.92 21.39 13.82
CA THR A 449 -20.19 21.54 12.55
C THR A 449 -18.96 20.63 12.59
N LYS A 450 -19.02 19.53 11.83
CA LYS A 450 -17.91 18.59 11.63
C LYS A 450 -16.73 19.32 10.97
N ALA A 451 -15.56 19.34 11.60
CA ALA A 451 -14.35 19.91 11.04
C ALA A 451 -13.18 18.92 11.05
N PRO A 452 -12.30 18.94 10.04
CA PRO A 452 -11.07 18.17 10.06
C PRO A 452 -10.02 18.83 10.97
N LEU A 453 -9.00 18.07 11.39
CA LEU A 453 -7.80 18.61 12.06
C LEU A 453 -7.11 19.66 11.18
N PHE A 454 -7.04 19.40 9.87
CA PHE A 454 -6.35 20.23 8.90
C PHE A 454 -6.90 20.02 7.49
N VAL A 455 -6.79 21.05 6.63
CA VAL A 455 -7.09 20.96 5.19
C VAL A 455 -5.82 21.26 4.40
N ALA A 456 -5.29 20.24 3.73
CA ALA A 456 -4.10 20.34 2.88
C ALA A 456 -4.40 21.12 1.60
N LYS A 457 -3.69 22.23 1.44
CA LYS A 457 -3.77 23.10 0.27
C LYS A 457 -2.37 23.48 -0.20
N ASP A 458 -2.22 23.68 -1.51
CA ASP A 458 -0.99 24.20 -2.09
C ASP A 458 -0.80 25.71 -1.81
N GLU A 459 0.30 26.28 -2.31
CA GLU A 459 0.60 27.71 -2.18
C GLU A 459 -0.43 28.65 -2.86
N ASP A 460 -1.23 28.13 -3.80
CA ASP A 460 -2.28 28.86 -4.52
C ASP A 460 -3.67 28.67 -3.87
N GLY A 461 -3.78 27.85 -2.82
CA GLY A 461 -5.03 27.55 -2.12
C GLY A 461 -5.85 26.39 -2.72
N ASN A 462 -5.30 25.64 -3.68
CA ASN A 462 -5.95 24.45 -4.23
C ASN A 462 -5.83 23.26 -3.26
N VAL A 463 -6.88 22.47 -3.12
CA VAL A 463 -6.88 21.27 -2.27
C VAL A 463 -5.91 20.21 -2.80
N GLN A 464 -5.24 19.51 -1.89
CA GLN A 464 -4.30 18.46 -2.19
C GLN A 464 -4.84 17.12 -1.66
N PRO A 465 -5.19 16.13 -2.51
CA PRO A 465 -5.77 14.87 -2.05
C PRO A 465 -4.79 14.11 -1.14
N ILE A 466 -5.31 13.39 -0.15
CA ILE A 466 -4.48 12.58 0.76
C ILE A 466 -4.88 11.12 0.59
N THR A 467 -4.02 10.33 -0.06
CA THR A 467 -4.21 8.87 -0.25
C THR A 467 -3.29 8.02 0.61
N SER A 468 -2.16 8.58 1.06
CA SER A 468 -1.23 7.90 1.96
C SER A 468 -1.85 7.65 3.33
N LYS A 469 -1.57 6.49 3.92
CA LYS A 469 -1.86 6.25 5.34
C LYS A 469 -0.96 7.18 6.17
N PRO A 470 -1.50 7.92 7.15
CA PRO A 470 -0.66 8.69 8.07
C PRO A 470 0.16 7.77 8.98
N GLU A 471 1.22 8.32 9.58
CA GLU A 471 1.97 7.71 10.68
C GLU A 471 2.02 8.69 11.86
N SER A 472 2.17 8.20 13.10
CA SER A 472 2.21 9.07 14.27
C SER A 472 3.27 8.72 15.30
N THR A 473 3.68 9.73 16.07
CA THR A 473 4.46 9.57 17.31
C THR A 473 4.00 10.56 18.35
N ASN A 474 4.36 10.31 19.61
CA ASN A 474 4.08 11.26 20.68
C ASN A 474 4.81 12.58 20.41
N HIS A 475 4.09 13.67 20.54
CA HIS A 475 4.70 14.98 20.44
C HIS A 475 5.57 15.24 21.71
N PRO A 476 6.70 15.97 21.62
CA PRO A 476 7.57 16.20 22.77
C PRO A 476 6.94 16.92 23.98
N LYS A 477 5.74 17.51 23.83
CA LYS A 477 5.00 18.16 24.91
C LYS A 477 3.77 17.36 25.35
N SER A 478 2.79 17.23 24.47
CA SER A 478 1.45 16.65 24.70
C SER A 478 0.80 16.33 23.35
N GLY A 479 -0.14 15.39 23.34
CA GLY A 479 -0.75 14.89 22.12
C GLY A 479 0.24 14.20 21.19
N VAL A 480 -0.01 14.26 19.89
CA VAL A 480 0.72 13.48 18.88
C VAL A 480 1.15 14.34 17.68
N MET A 481 2.22 13.90 17.03
CA MET A 481 2.60 14.34 15.70
C MET A 481 2.04 13.36 14.66
N ILE A 482 1.42 13.88 13.61
CA ILE A 482 0.85 13.12 12.49
C ILE A 482 1.60 13.47 11.20
N PHE A 483 2.14 12.45 10.52
CA PHE A 483 2.92 12.59 9.30
C PHE A 483 2.21 11.95 8.12
N PHE A 484 2.09 12.69 7.02
CA PHE A 484 1.48 12.20 5.79
C PHE A 484 1.95 13.07 4.62
N GLY A 485 1.81 12.56 3.41
CA GLY A 485 2.01 13.38 2.23
C GLY A 485 0.80 13.34 1.29
N THR A 486 0.75 14.35 0.42
CA THR A 486 -0.37 14.54 -0.49
C THR A 486 -0.08 13.95 -1.86
N GLY A 487 -1.16 13.61 -2.55
CA GLY A 487 -1.18 13.05 -3.89
C GLY A 487 -2.23 11.96 -4.04
N LYS A 488 -2.52 11.65 -5.30
CA LYS A 488 -3.26 10.46 -5.70
C LYS A 488 -2.68 9.87 -6.98
N TYR A 489 -2.85 8.57 -7.15
CA TYR A 489 -2.35 7.82 -8.29
C TYR A 489 -3.13 6.52 -8.50
N PHE A 490 -4.43 6.64 -8.73
CA PHE A 490 -5.32 5.50 -8.92
C PHE A 490 -6.37 5.72 -10.02
N GLU A 491 -6.50 6.95 -10.54
CA GLU A 491 -7.42 7.29 -11.62
C GLU A 491 -6.71 7.57 -12.94
N PRO A 492 -7.39 7.36 -14.08
CA PRO A 492 -6.94 7.90 -15.36
C PRO A 492 -6.64 9.39 -15.27
N GLY A 493 -5.48 9.80 -15.77
CA GLY A 493 -5.02 11.20 -15.72
C GLY A 493 -4.13 11.54 -14.53
N ASP A 494 -3.99 10.66 -13.54
CA ASP A 494 -3.04 10.88 -12.44
C ASP A 494 -1.58 10.81 -12.89
N GLY A 495 -1.30 10.20 -14.05
CA GLY A 495 0.00 10.26 -14.74
C GLY A 495 0.43 11.65 -15.18
N THR A 496 -0.45 12.66 -15.11
CA THR A 496 -0.09 14.04 -15.44
C THR A 496 0.73 14.69 -14.32
N THR A 497 1.78 15.40 -14.71
CA THR A 497 2.68 16.14 -13.79
C THR A 497 2.35 17.64 -13.74
N THR A 498 1.79 18.20 -14.82
CA THR A 498 1.47 19.62 -14.96
C THR A 498 0.49 20.11 -13.89
N GLY A 499 0.85 21.20 -13.20
CA GLY A 499 -0.03 21.87 -12.23
C GLY A 499 -0.24 21.11 -10.92
N ARG A 500 0.44 19.98 -10.72
CA ARG A 500 0.35 19.19 -9.49
C ARG A 500 1.40 19.70 -8.50
N LYS A 501 0.94 20.42 -7.47
CA LYS A 501 1.74 20.84 -6.32
C LYS A 501 1.38 19.96 -5.14
N ASN A 502 2.33 19.21 -4.58
CA ASN A 502 2.10 18.34 -3.43
C ASN A 502 3.10 18.65 -2.31
N THR A 503 2.74 18.20 -1.12
CA THR A 503 3.42 18.56 0.12
C THR A 503 3.50 17.34 1.03
N PHE A 504 4.57 17.26 1.81
CA PHE A 504 4.64 16.41 2.98
C PHE A 504 4.38 17.25 4.24
N TYR A 505 3.56 16.75 5.16
CA TYR A 505 3.15 17.45 6.38
C TYR A 505 3.55 16.66 7.63
N GLY A 506 3.93 17.38 8.69
CA GLY A 506 4.02 16.89 10.06
C GLY A 506 3.19 17.79 10.97
N LEU A 507 2.01 17.35 11.41
CA LEU A 507 1.05 18.16 12.16
C LEU A 507 1.02 17.78 13.64
N TRP A 508 0.91 18.78 14.51
CA TRP A 508 0.71 18.56 15.94
C TRP A 508 -0.77 18.63 16.28
N ASP A 509 -1.32 17.49 16.71
CA ASP A 509 -2.61 17.41 17.38
C ASP A 509 -2.39 17.42 18.90
N ASP A 510 -2.86 18.48 19.56
CA ASP A 510 -2.74 18.72 21.00
C ASP A 510 -4.06 18.50 21.75
N PHE A 511 -4.78 17.44 21.43
CA PHE A 511 -6.13 17.14 21.93
C PHE A 511 -6.29 17.10 23.47
N ASP A 512 -5.20 16.96 24.22
CA ASP A 512 -5.21 16.97 25.69
C ASP A 512 -5.28 18.40 26.28
N ALA A 513 -4.96 19.43 25.48
CA ALA A 513 -4.89 20.80 25.97
C ALA A 513 -6.28 21.46 26.02
N LEU A 514 -6.61 22.08 27.15
CA LEU A 514 -7.85 22.86 27.29
C LEU A 514 -7.91 23.97 26.23
N GLY A 515 -8.93 23.92 25.36
CA GLY A 515 -9.09 24.87 24.25
C GLY A 515 -8.33 24.50 22.97
N SER A 516 -7.79 23.28 22.87
CA SER A 516 -7.29 22.73 21.61
C SER A 516 -8.40 22.66 20.57
N GLY A 517 -8.05 22.94 19.33
CA GLY A 517 -8.95 22.88 18.19
C GLY A 517 -8.15 22.58 16.91
N PRO A 518 -8.82 22.54 15.76
CA PRO A 518 -8.17 22.26 14.49
C PRO A 518 -7.14 23.35 14.14
N ILE A 519 -6.21 23.01 13.25
CA ILE A 519 -5.19 23.92 12.72
C ILE A 519 -5.86 24.87 11.71
N ALA A 520 -6.35 26.00 12.22
CA ALA A 520 -7.30 26.86 11.52
C ALA A 520 -6.68 27.71 10.38
N ASN A 521 -5.43 28.17 10.51
CA ASN A 521 -4.83 29.08 9.52
C ASN A 521 -3.96 28.34 8.48
N GLY A 522 -4.11 27.02 8.36
CA GLY A 522 -3.43 26.22 7.36
C GLY A 522 -1.90 26.33 7.45
N ARG A 523 -1.25 26.54 6.30
CA ARG A 523 0.23 26.66 6.19
C ARG A 523 0.84 27.75 7.08
N THR A 524 0.09 28.80 7.42
CA THR A 524 0.62 29.90 8.23
C THR A 524 0.86 29.53 9.69
N ASP A 525 0.20 28.48 10.18
CA ASP A 525 0.45 27.90 11.51
C ASP A 525 1.62 26.89 11.50
N LEU A 526 2.26 26.63 10.34
CA LEU A 526 3.27 25.59 10.18
C LEU A 526 4.65 26.16 9.81
N LEU A 527 5.71 25.49 10.26
CA LEU A 527 7.07 25.79 9.82
C LEU A 527 7.32 25.22 8.41
N GLN A 528 7.70 26.07 7.45
CA GLN A 528 8.12 25.62 6.12
C GLN A 528 9.57 25.11 6.11
N GLN A 529 9.75 23.87 5.68
CA GLN A 529 11.02 23.31 5.22
C GLN A 529 11.09 23.36 3.68
N GLU A 530 12.30 23.42 3.12
CA GLU A 530 12.51 23.56 1.68
C GLU A 530 13.61 22.60 1.19
N ILE A 531 13.45 22.08 -0.03
CA ILE A 531 14.54 21.44 -0.77
C ILE A 531 15.41 22.57 -1.32
N THR A 532 16.64 22.67 -0.82
CA THR A 532 17.56 23.78 -1.14
C THR A 532 18.48 23.44 -2.30
N HIS A 533 18.88 22.18 -2.41
CA HIS A 533 19.78 21.70 -3.46
C HIS A 533 19.31 20.33 -3.95
N GLU A 534 19.49 20.08 -5.24
CA GLU A 534 19.19 18.81 -5.90
C GLU A 534 20.23 18.53 -6.98
N THR A 535 20.56 17.27 -7.21
CA THR A 535 21.48 16.91 -8.30
C THR A 535 20.78 16.84 -9.66
N TYR A 536 21.54 17.16 -10.70
CA TYR A 536 21.16 16.97 -12.09
C TYR A 536 22.36 16.58 -12.95
N THR A 537 22.09 15.92 -14.06
CA THR A 537 23.11 15.65 -15.08
C THR A 537 23.19 16.84 -16.02
N ASN A 538 24.37 17.45 -16.13
CA ASN A 538 24.58 18.55 -17.08
C ASN A 538 24.76 18.02 -18.51
N ASN A 539 24.84 18.94 -19.49
CA ASN A 539 24.97 18.60 -20.92
C ASN A 539 26.24 17.80 -21.26
N SER A 540 27.24 17.76 -20.37
CA SER A 540 28.47 16.98 -20.52
C SER A 540 28.38 15.59 -19.89
N GLY A 541 27.20 15.19 -19.38
CA GLY A 541 26.98 13.91 -18.72
C GLY A 541 27.54 13.83 -17.30
N GLN A 542 27.97 14.97 -16.72
CA GLN A 542 28.47 15.02 -15.35
C GLN A 542 27.30 15.26 -14.39
N SER A 543 27.24 14.47 -13.31
CA SER A 543 26.29 14.74 -12.21
C SER A 543 26.80 15.95 -11.41
N LYS A 544 25.96 16.96 -11.28
CA LYS A 544 26.22 18.22 -10.58
C LYS A 544 25.17 18.42 -9.50
N LEU A 545 25.57 19.01 -8.39
CA LEU A 545 24.64 19.52 -7.40
C LEU A 545 24.29 20.97 -7.76
N SER A 546 22.98 21.26 -7.88
CA SER A 546 22.51 22.58 -8.25
C SER A 546 22.66 23.57 -7.11
N ASP A 547 23.31 24.68 -7.40
CA ASP A 547 23.37 25.87 -6.55
C ASP A 547 22.87 27.05 -7.39
N ASP A 548 22.29 28.06 -6.75
CA ASP A 548 21.65 29.21 -7.39
C ASP A 548 22.64 30.04 -8.23
N ILE A 549 23.97 29.80 -8.07
CA ILE A 549 25.01 30.60 -8.74
C ILE A 549 26.27 29.82 -9.20
N ASP A 550 26.60 28.60 -8.72
CA ASP A 550 27.80 27.82 -9.16
C ASP A 550 27.65 26.29 -9.02
N GLU A 551 27.90 25.51 -10.09
CA GLU A 551 27.78 24.03 -10.07
C GLU A 551 28.90 23.36 -9.25
N THR A 552 28.56 22.40 -8.38
CA THR A 552 29.55 21.51 -7.72
C THR A 552 29.44 20.09 -8.27
N ASP A 553 30.59 19.43 -8.48
CA ASP A 553 30.61 18.01 -8.87
C ASP A 553 29.96 17.16 -7.79
N ASN A 554 29.01 16.30 -8.18
CA ASN A 554 28.51 15.25 -7.31
C ASN A 554 29.48 14.06 -7.40
N PRO A 555 30.24 13.74 -6.33
CA PRO A 555 31.19 12.63 -6.36
C PRO A 555 30.51 11.27 -6.23
N PHE A 556 29.21 11.25 -5.92
CA PHE A 556 28.47 10.02 -5.64
C PHE A 556 27.70 9.55 -6.87
N PRO A 557 27.46 8.23 -7.01
CA PRO A 557 26.73 7.67 -8.14
C PRO A 557 25.20 7.81 -7.99
N TRP A 558 24.73 8.71 -7.13
CA TRP A 558 23.32 8.86 -6.75
C TRP A 558 22.86 10.27 -7.01
N ASP A 559 21.58 10.43 -7.37
CA ASP A 559 20.97 11.75 -7.32
C ASP A 559 20.57 12.06 -5.86
N LEU A 560 20.88 13.28 -5.40
CA LEU A 560 20.83 13.65 -3.98
C LEU A 560 20.05 14.96 -3.76
N ARG A 561 19.43 15.08 -2.58
CA ARG A 561 18.74 16.28 -2.11
C ARG A 561 19.26 16.76 -0.77
N VAL A 562 19.30 18.07 -0.59
CA VAL A 562 19.59 18.74 0.68
C VAL A 562 18.41 19.61 1.06
N THR A 563 17.87 19.43 2.27
CA THR A 563 16.79 20.27 2.82
C THR A 563 17.31 21.27 3.84
N THR A 564 16.45 22.22 4.22
CA THR A 564 16.70 23.22 5.27
C THR A 564 16.91 22.59 6.66
N GLU A 565 17.58 23.33 7.53
CA GLU A 565 17.79 22.96 8.95
C GLU A 565 17.01 23.86 9.94
N LYS A 566 15.85 24.39 9.50
CA LYS A 566 15.06 25.33 10.32
C LYS A 566 14.49 24.60 11.54
N SER A 567 14.67 25.15 12.74
CA SER A 567 14.12 24.58 13.97
C SER A 567 12.72 25.10 14.29
N ILE A 568 11.85 24.21 14.75
CA ILE A 568 10.46 24.54 15.07
C ILE A 568 10.33 25.29 16.40
N ASN A 569 9.48 26.31 16.40
CA ASN A 569 9.01 26.97 17.62
C ASN A 569 7.58 26.55 17.96
N TRP A 570 7.43 25.63 18.92
CA TRP A 570 6.14 25.11 19.39
C TRP A 570 5.26 26.10 20.17
N SER A 571 5.69 27.36 20.36
CA SER A 571 4.81 28.40 20.91
C SER A 571 3.96 29.09 19.85
N ILE A 572 4.34 28.94 18.57
CA ILE A 572 3.66 29.58 17.43
C ILE A 572 3.29 28.58 16.33
N HIS A 573 4.09 27.52 16.15
CA HIS A 573 3.82 26.51 15.13
C HIS A 573 3.01 25.35 15.69
N LYS A 574 2.15 24.80 14.83
CA LYS A 574 1.36 23.59 15.03
C LYS A 574 1.84 22.42 14.15
N GLY A 575 3.11 22.47 13.76
CA GLY A 575 3.73 21.47 12.90
C GLY A 575 4.64 22.11 11.85
N TRP A 576 4.94 21.34 10.81
CA TRP A 576 5.81 21.73 9.72
C TRP A 576 5.33 21.12 8.39
N TYR A 577 5.83 21.64 7.28
CA TYR A 577 5.58 21.08 5.95
C TYR A 577 6.81 21.21 5.03
N LEU A 578 6.90 20.34 4.04
CA LEU A 578 7.89 20.36 2.97
C LEU A 578 7.16 20.28 1.62
N ASP A 579 7.21 21.34 0.84
CA ASP A 579 6.73 21.30 -0.55
C ASP A 579 7.66 20.43 -1.40
N LEU A 580 7.08 19.53 -2.21
CA LEU A 580 7.81 18.63 -3.10
C LEU A 580 8.13 19.34 -4.42
N LYS A 581 8.93 20.40 -4.28
CA LYS A 581 9.34 21.27 -5.38
C LYS A 581 10.86 21.18 -5.53
N SER A 582 11.31 20.79 -6.72
CA SER A 582 12.74 20.81 -7.04
C SER A 582 13.24 22.27 -7.06
N PRO A 583 14.39 22.57 -6.43
CA PRO A 583 14.99 23.90 -6.47
C PRO A 583 15.55 24.24 -7.86
N LEU A 584 15.71 23.24 -8.72
CA LEU A 584 16.17 23.43 -10.09
C LEU A 584 15.13 24.18 -10.91
N ALA A 585 15.50 25.34 -11.45
CA ALA A 585 14.62 26.16 -12.29
C ALA A 585 14.06 25.40 -13.52
N ILE A 586 14.80 24.40 -14.02
CA ILE A 586 14.38 23.54 -15.13
C ILE A 586 13.33 22.48 -14.74
N ARG A 587 13.23 22.12 -13.45
CA ARG A 587 12.34 21.08 -12.93
C ARG A 587 11.15 21.68 -12.19
N GLY A 588 11.41 22.49 -11.15
CA GLY A 588 10.38 23.12 -10.35
C GLY A 588 9.37 22.11 -9.79
N TRP A 589 8.09 22.29 -10.14
CA TRP A 589 7.00 21.38 -9.77
C TRP A 589 6.87 20.25 -10.79
N GLU A 590 7.42 19.07 -10.46
CA GLU A 590 7.41 17.88 -11.34
C GLU A 590 6.17 16.99 -11.15
N GLY A 591 5.18 17.45 -10.38
CA GLY A 591 4.06 16.61 -9.96
C GLY A 591 4.46 15.46 -9.04
N GLU A 592 5.61 15.63 -8.36
CA GLU A 592 6.08 14.78 -7.27
C GLU A 592 5.00 14.69 -6.19
N ARG A 593 4.82 13.50 -5.59
CA ARG A 593 3.75 13.24 -4.63
C ARG A 593 4.11 12.09 -3.68
N VAL A 594 3.38 11.95 -2.57
CA VAL A 594 3.57 10.85 -1.61
C VAL A 594 2.24 10.11 -1.46
N ILE A 595 2.22 8.88 -1.95
CA ILE A 595 1.06 7.98 -1.87
C ILE A 595 1.33 6.75 -0.98
N SER A 596 2.60 6.56 -0.58
CA SER A 596 3.03 5.46 0.29
C SER A 596 3.04 5.89 1.76
N THR A 597 2.94 4.92 2.65
CA THR A 597 2.95 5.18 4.11
C THR A 597 4.35 5.64 4.54
N PRO A 598 4.49 6.78 5.23
CA PRO A 598 5.77 7.16 5.83
C PRO A 598 6.12 6.22 7.00
N LEU A 599 7.41 6.08 7.30
CA LEU A 599 7.90 5.34 8.46
C LEU A 599 8.51 6.30 9.47
N LEU A 600 8.26 6.05 10.74
CA LEU A 600 8.97 6.71 11.83
C LEU A 600 10.00 5.76 12.40
N ARG A 601 11.27 6.16 12.39
CA ARG A 601 12.39 5.39 12.94
C ARG A 601 13.39 6.26 13.66
N ASP A 602 13.66 5.92 14.92
CA ASP A 602 14.72 6.55 15.71
C ASP A 602 14.71 8.11 15.72
N GLY A 603 13.51 8.72 15.79
CA GLY A 603 13.33 10.18 15.75
C GLY A 603 13.37 10.80 14.34
N ARG A 604 13.35 9.97 13.30
CA ARG A 604 13.32 10.35 11.90
C ARG A 604 11.98 10.01 11.28
N VAL A 605 11.55 10.82 10.32
CA VAL A 605 10.50 10.48 9.37
C VAL A 605 11.13 10.13 8.03
N ILE A 606 10.79 8.96 7.53
CA ILE A 606 11.28 8.37 6.29
C ILE A 606 10.09 8.25 5.36
N PHE A 607 10.20 8.74 4.14
CA PHE A 607 9.11 8.60 3.16
C PHE A 607 9.67 8.47 1.75
N SER A 608 8.97 7.68 0.93
CA SER A 608 9.21 7.63 -0.51
C SER A 608 8.24 8.56 -1.23
N THR A 609 8.76 9.34 -2.16
CA THR A 609 7.96 10.13 -3.10
C THR A 609 7.83 9.37 -4.41
N MET A 610 6.92 9.80 -5.29
CA MET A 610 6.86 9.35 -6.68
C MET A 610 6.75 10.54 -7.63
N ILE A 611 7.41 10.45 -8.77
CA ILE A 611 7.31 11.38 -9.90
C ILE A 611 6.93 10.53 -11.11
N PRO A 612 5.66 10.57 -11.55
CA PRO A 612 5.22 9.83 -12.73
C PRO A 612 5.92 10.33 -14.00
N THR A 613 6.14 9.42 -14.95
CA THR A 613 6.57 9.74 -16.31
C THR A 613 5.61 9.13 -17.32
N LEU A 614 5.39 9.81 -18.43
CA LEU A 614 4.68 9.26 -19.58
C LEU A 614 5.65 8.69 -20.64
N ASP A 615 6.96 8.76 -20.39
CA ASP A 615 7.96 8.20 -21.30
C ASP A 615 7.88 6.66 -21.27
N PRO A 616 7.55 6.01 -22.41
CA PRO A 616 7.47 4.54 -22.48
C PRO A 616 8.82 3.84 -22.34
N CYS A 617 9.94 4.58 -22.42
CA CYS A 617 11.29 4.05 -22.20
C CYS A 617 11.68 4.06 -20.71
N GLU A 618 10.96 4.81 -19.89
CA GLU A 618 11.15 4.83 -18.44
C GLU A 618 10.18 3.85 -17.78
N TYR A 619 10.55 3.35 -16.60
CA TYR A 619 9.74 2.39 -15.83
C TYR A 619 8.55 3.09 -15.14
N GLY A 620 7.80 3.93 -15.84
CA GLY A 620 6.62 4.64 -15.33
C GLY A 620 6.91 5.81 -14.37
N GLY A 621 8.15 6.00 -13.95
CA GLY A 621 8.60 7.19 -13.24
C GLY A 621 9.80 6.93 -12.34
N THR A 622 10.05 7.84 -11.41
CA THR A 622 11.12 7.75 -10.41
C THR A 622 10.58 8.05 -9.01
N SER A 623 11.38 7.78 -7.99
CA SER A 623 11.10 8.13 -6.61
C SER A 623 12.31 8.77 -5.93
N TRP A 624 12.04 9.52 -4.85
CA TRP A 624 13.04 9.91 -3.86
C TRP A 624 12.76 9.18 -2.54
N LEU A 625 13.80 8.64 -1.92
CA LEU A 625 13.79 8.25 -0.52
C LEU A 625 14.26 9.46 0.31
N MET A 626 13.36 10.02 1.12
CA MET A 626 13.61 11.21 1.92
C MET A 626 13.67 10.86 3.41
N GLU A 627 14.56 11.51 4.15
CA GLU A 627 14.75 11.33 5.59
C GLU A 627 15.00 12.66 6.29
N LEU A 628 14.12 12.97 7.24
CA LEU A 628 14.11 14.23 8.00
C LEU A 628 13.92 13.93 9.48
N THR A 629 14.16 14.91 10.36
CA THR A 629 13.73 14.78 11.77
C THR A 629 12.21 14.76 11.84
N SER A 630 11.65 13.89 12.68
CA SER A 630 10.21 13.86 12.92
C SER A 630 9.72 15.09 13.69
N VAL A 631 10.60 15.79 14.43
CA VAL A 631 10.20 16.91 15.30
C VAL A 631 9.85 18.15 14.48
N ASP A 632 10.74 18.55 13.59
CA ASP A 632 10.63 19.82 12.87
C ASP A 632 10.76 19.69 11.35
N GLY A 633 10.95 18.47 10.84
CA GLY A 633 11.17 18.23 9.41
C GLY A 633 12.51 18.75 8.90
N SER A 634 13.41 19.17 9.80
CA SER A 634 14.73 19.63 9.41
C SER A 634 15.61 18.49 8.89
N ARG A 635 16.65 18.87 8.14
CA ARG A 635 17.73 17.96 7.77
C ARG A 635 18.43 17.39 9.01
N LEU A 636 18.83 16.12 8.94
CA LEU A 636 19.62 15.47 9.99
C LEU A 636 21.02 16.07 10.12
N SER A 637 21.60 16.05 11.34
CA SER A 637 22.96 16.55 11.59
C SER A 637 24.07 15.63 11.05
N VAL A 638 23.74 14.36 10.80
CA VAL A 638 24.57 13.36 10.15
C VAL A 638 23.75 12.76 9.02
N THR A 639 24.39 12.40 7.91
CA THR A 639 23.72 11.75 6.79
C THR A 639 23.02 10.46 7.26
N PRO A 640 21.81 10.17 6.75
CA PRO A 640 21.21 8.87 6.95
C PRO A 640 21.85 7.80 6.05
N PHE A 641 22.39 8.18 4.90
CA PHE A 641 22.86 7.25 3.86
C PHE A 641 24.38 7.10 3.85
N ASP A 642 24.86 5.86 3.73
CA ASP A 642 26.26 5.54 3.40
C ASP A 642 26.42 5.68 1.88
N LEU A 643 26.96 6.82 1.44
CA LEU A 643 27.03 7.19 0.03
C LEU A 643 28.32 6.71 -0.65
N ASN A 644 29.39 6.53 0.13
CA ASN A 644 30.68 6.06 -0.37
C ASN A 644 30.89 4.54 -0.21
N SER A 645 29.95 3.85 0.45
CA SER A 645 29.95 2.40 0.71
C SER A 645 31.12 1.92 1.59
N ASP A 646 31.62 2.78 2.49
CA ASP A 646 32.68 2.43 3.46
C ASP A 646 32.14 1.80 4.76
N GLY A 647 30.81 1.77 4.92
CA GLY A 647 30.12 1.21 6.08
C GLY A 647 30.06 2.13 7.29
N THR A 648 30.48 3.38 7.16
CA THR A 648 30.43 4.42 8.19
C THR A 648 29.61 5.62 7.70
N PHE A 649 29.18 6.48 8.63
CA PHE A 649 28.30 7.62 8.32
C PHE A 649 28.96 8.89 8.83
N ASN A 650 29.73 9.55 7.96
CA ASN A 650 30.58 10.65 8.37
C ASN A 650 30.68 11.74 7.27
N GLU A 651 31.58 12.73 7.43
CA GLU A 651 31.78 13.81 6.45
C GLU A 651 32.22 13.34 5.04
N GLY A 652 32.61 12.08 4.89
CA GLY A 652 32.89 11.41 3.63
C GLY A 652 31.62 11.12 2.82
N ASP A 653 30.45 11.17 3.45
CA ASP A 653 29.13 10.99 2.84
C ASP A 653 28.39 12.33 2.68
N TYR A 654 29.05 13.45 2.96
CA TYR A 654 28.44 14.77 2.85
C TYR A 654 28.66 15.32 1.45
N VAL A 655 27.74 16.16 0.99
CA VAL A 655 27.88 16.90 -0.27
C VAL A 655 28.44 18.29 0.00
N GLU A 656 29.26 18.81 -0.92
CA GLU A 656 29.71 20.20 -0.87
C GLU A 656 28.69 21.10 -1.57
N VAL A 657 28.24 22.15 -0.87
CA VAL A 657 27.40 23.21 -1.44
C VAL A 657 28.04 24.58 -1.20
N TRP A 658 27.71 25.59 -2.02
CA TRP A 658 28.09 26.95 -1.71
C TRP A 658 27.04 27.60 -0.80
N VAL A 659 27.53 28.33 0.19
CA VAL A 659 26.69 29.19 1.03
C VAL A 659 27.31 30.59 1.10
N VAL A 660 26.45 31.59 1.24
CA VAL A 660 26.89 32.98 1.43
C VAL A 660 26.98 33.27 2.92
N ILE A 661 28.21 33.36 3.43
CA ILE A 661 28.49 33.72 4.84
C ILE A 661 29.14 35.11 4.82
N ASN A 662 28.52 36.08 5.49
CA ASN A 662 29.00 37.47 5.53
C ASN A 662 29.25 38.10 4.14
N GLY A 663 28.44 37.74 3.15
CA GLY A 663 28.58 38.23 1.76
C GLY A 663 29.68 37.54 0.95
N GLN A 664 30.37 36.52 1.50
CA GLN A 664 31.36 35.71 0.78
C GLN A 664 30.82 34.30 0.52
N LYS A 665 30.99 33.81 -0.70
CA LYS A 665 30.71 32.42 -1.05
C LYS A 665 31.76 31.51 -0.42
N THR A 666 31.29 30.55 0.36
CA THR A 666 32.12 29.54 1.03
C THR A 666 31.54 28.17 0.73
N LYS A 667 32.40 27.20 0.37
CA LYS A 667 31.99 25.80 0.30
C LYS A 667 31.88 25.23 1.69
N ILE A 668 30.77 24.59 1.99
CA ILE A 668 30.60 23.81 3.21
C ILE A 668 30.11 22.41 2.87
N LYS A 669 30.52 21.44 3.70
CA LYS A 669 30.00 20.07 3.63
C LYS A 669 28.70 19.98 4.41
N ILE A 670 27.68 19.40 3.78
CA ILE A 670 26.35 19.27 4.36
C ILE A 670 25.87 17.81 4.21
N PRO A 671 25.24 17.23 5.25
CA PRO A 671 24.58 15.93 5.13
C PRO A 671 23.43 15.96 4.11
N VAL A 672 23.14 14.84 3.48
CA VAL A 672 22.02 14.75 2.54
C VAL A 672 20.71 14.39 3.25
N SER A 673 19.59 14.84 2.70
CA SER A 673 18.24 14.55 3.20
C SER A 673 17.45 13.61 2.30
N GLY A 674 17.92 13.38 1.07
CA GLY A 674 17.22 12.54 0.11
C GLY A 674 18.13 11.90 -0.92
N LYS A 675 17.74 10.70 -1.35
CA LYS A 675 18.43 9.88 -2.34
C LYS A 675 17.43 9.41 -3.38
N ARG A 676 17.71 9.64 -4.67
CA ARG A 676 16.84 9.20 -5.76
C ARG A 676 17.01 7.70 -6.01
N SER A 677 15.90 7.02 -6.22
CA SER A 677 15.84 5.59 -6.57
C SER A 677 16.47 5.33 -7.93
N LYS A 678 17.28 4.27 -8.04
CA LYS A 678 17.74 3.73 -9.34
C LYS A 678 16.81 2.69 -9.92
N VAL A 679 15.85 2.22 -9.14
CA VAL A 679 14.94 1.12 -9.53
C VAL A 679 13.56 1.62 -9.97
N GLY A 680 13.42 2.94 -10.23
CA GLY A 680 12.19 3.57 -10.67
C GLY A 680 11.32 4.04 -9.50
N ILE A 681 10.00 3.91 -9.63
CA ILE A 681 9.07 4.27 -8.56
C ILE A 681 9.12 3.21 -7.46
N VAL A 682 9.30 3.62 -6.20
CA VAL A 682 9.35 2.74 -5.02
C VAL A 682 8.26 3.10 -4.00
N LYS A 683 7.81 2.08 -3.26
CA LYS A 683 6.90 2.19 -2.11
C LYS A 683 7.66 2.36 -0.80
N THR A 684 6.92 2.38 0.31
CA THR A 684 7.46 2.30 1.67
C THR A 684 8.53 1.20 1.76
N PRO A 685 9.78 1.53 2.16
CA PRO A 685 10.86 0.57 2.21
C PRO A 685 10.65 -0.50 3.28
N ALA A 686 11.13 -1.72 3.04
CA ALA A 686 11.30 -2.71 4.09
C ALA A 686 12.62 -2.42 4.84
N VAL A 687 12.63 -2.55 6.17
CA VAL A 687 13.78 -2.15 7.00
C VAL A 687 14.29 -3.33 7.85
N ILE A 688 15.58 -3.63 7.75
CA ILE A 688 16.29 -4.64 8.55
C ILE A 688 17.26 -3.94 9.49
N LYS A 689 17.16 -4.22 10.78
CA LYS A 689 18.12 -3.72 11.78
C LYS A 689 18.99 -4.87 12.27
N THR A 690 20.30 -4.76 12.06
CA THR A 690 21.30 -5.64 12.68
C THR A 690 21.85 -4.96 13.94
N LYS A 691 22.73 -5.64 14.69
CA LYS A 691 23.38 -5.05 15.88
C LYS A 691 24.23 -3.81 15.56
N GLN A 692 24.63 -3.60 14.31
CA GLN A 692 25.59 -2.56 13.92
C GLN A 692 25.13 -1.64 12.78
N LYS A 693 24.12 -2.05 12.00
CA LYS A 693 23.68 -1.39 10.76
C LYS A 693 22.17 -1.52 10.55
N GLU A 694 21.58 -0.56 9.84
CA GLU A 694 20.21 -0.63 9.34
C GLU A 694 20.23 -0.69 7.80
N PHE A 695 19.42 -1.56 7.20
CA PHE A 695 19.28 -1.69 5.75
C PHE A 695 17.85 -1.41 5.34
N LYS A 696 17.68 -0.59 4.32
CA LYS A 696 16.41 -0.42 3.62
C LYS A 696 16.43 -1.13 2.28
N PHE A 697 15.38 -1.90 2.03
CA PHE A 697 15.12 -2.54 0.76
C PHE A 697 13.93 -1.85 0.11
N THR A 698 14.14 -1.30 -1.08
CA THR A 698 13.09 -0.77 -1.92
C THR A 698 13.04 -1.60 -3.18
N SER A 699 11.88 -2.15 -3.50
CA SER A 699 11.64 -2.62 -4.87
C SER A 699 10.97 -1.53 -5.67
N GLY A 700 11.43 -1.38 -6.91
CA GLY A 700 10.91 -0.35 -7.81
C GLY A 700 10.30 -0.91 -9.08
N SER A 701 9.61 -0.06 -9.82
CA SER A 701 8.90 -0.38 -11.07
C SER A 701 9.79 -0.98 -12.18
N SER A 702 11.11 -0.95 -12.06
CA SER A 702 12.05 -1.66 -12.94
C SER A 702 11.99 -3.19 -12.83
N GLY A 703 11.53 -3.74 -11.70
CA GLY A 703 11.68 -5.17 -11.39
C GLY A 703 12.77 -5.47 -10.35
N ASP A 704 13.67 -4.51 -10.12
CA ASP A 704 14.85 -4.72 -9.28
C ASP A 704 14.61 -4.31 -7.81
N ILE A 705 15.52 -4.74 -6.95
CA ILE A 705 15.59 -4.35 -5.52
C ILE A 705 16.83 -3.48 -5.34
N GLU A 706 16.64 -2.31 -4.75
CA GLU A 706 17.72 -1.46 -4.27
C GLU A 706 17.89 -1.63 -2.76
N GLN A 707 19.13 -1.87 -2.34
CA GLN A 707 19.53 -1.90 -0.94
C GLN A 707 20.20 -0.57 -0.57
N THR A 708 19.75 0.06 0.50
CA THR A 708 20.33 1.28 1.06
C THR A 708 20.81 1.00 2.48
N LEU A 709 22.11 1.18 2.72
CA LEU A 709 22.70 1.07 4.05
C LEU A 709 22.55 2.41 4.78
N GLU A 710 22.07 2.35 6.03
CA GLU A 710 21.69 3.51 6.82
C GLU A 710 22.25 3.54 8.24
N SER A 711 22.40 4.77 8.73
CA SER A 711 22.98 5.03 10.04
C SER A 711 22.03 4.59 11.14
N LEU A 712 22.56 3.84 12.11
CA LEU A 712 21.88 3.69 13.39
C LEU A 712 21.82 5.06 14.07
N SER A 713 20.64 5.50 14.49
CA SER A 713 20.56 6.71 15.30
C SER A 713 21.24 6.46 16.64
N TYR A 714 22.12 7.39 17.05
CA TYR A 714 22.74 7.35 18.36
C TYR A 714 21.87 8.14 19.35
N ARG A 715 20.84 7.50 19.95
CA ARG A 715 20.19 7.91 21.23
C ARG A 715 19.09 6.96 21.72
N ASP A 716 19.12 6.68 23.02
CA ASP A 716 18.05 6.07 23.82
C ASP A 716 16.82 6.99 23.88
N GLY A 717 15.70 6.59 23.27
CA GLY A 717 14.42 7.29 23.34
C GLY A 717 13.35 6.59 22.50
N ARG A 718 12.10 6.53 23.00
CA ARG A 718 11.00 5.72 22.44
C ARG A 718 10.82 5.95 20.94
N GLN A 719 10.84 4.83 20.22
CA GLN A 719 10.63 4.72 18.78
C GLN A 719 9.13 4.62 18.46
N SER A 720 8.78 4.69 17.17
CA SER A 720 7.38 4.62 16.72
C SER A 720 6.67 3.37 17.26
N TRP A 721 5.33 3.42 17.33
CA TRP A 721 4.52 2.35 17.92
C TRP A 721 4.78 0.97 17.28
N ARG A 722 5.17 0.95 15.99
CA ARG A 722 5.53 -0.28 15.25
C ARG A 722 6.93 -0.82 15.55
N GLN A 723 7.84 -0.04 16.12
CA GLN A 723 9.24 -0.43 16.36
C GLN A 723 9.54 -0.87 17.78
N LEU A 724 8.59 -0.77 18.71
CA LEU A 724 8.83 -1.17 20.10
C LEU A 724 8.73 -2.68 20.34
N ARG A 725 8.72 -3.53 19.30
CA ARG A 725 8.85 -4.99 19.43
C ARG A 725 9.68 -5.64 18.34
#